data_AF-A0A160PGT5-F1
#
_entry.id   AF-A0A160PGT5-F1
#
_cell.length_a   1.000
_cell.length_b   1.000
_cell.length_c   1.000
_cell.angle_alpha   90.00
_cell.angle_beta   90.00
_cell.angle_gamma   90.00
#
_symmetry.space_group_name_H-M   'P 1'
#
loop_
_entity.id
_entity.type
_entity.pdbx_description
1 polymer ?
#
loop_
_entity_poly.entity_id
_entity_poly.type
_entity_poly.pdbx_seq_one_letter_code
_entity_poly.pdbx_strand_id
1 'polypeptide(L)'
;MLLPLVLLLLGLWEVRRGGDDRAEFDAERQRLSALVTEMEARAPRDGRFDPRLQFRYEGRNYAGPLALDKAREARDEAAFLAEVMAWRQLLPPVVVAGAAVAAGLSLLVLLAGAVLGRVGRASRDALVRGFSLMRRCLPAALSLQILAATASFTAAVSFEAAALFQGGFDGGALKLLAIAVVAVGAVIVVAGSTVFGLRRALGAFEPDPLPIIGRTVTPEQAPGLWRLVEGLAARLGALKPEAVVVGLSEGFFVSAGPAVLEPGGARIGGRILYLPLPYLALMRGDEVAAIIGHELAHYAGGDTTYSQRFLPIYAGVERSLDAVAEGHRGSLGLLGPSLRLGVFVMERFHLAVRHWSRAREFAADAVGAGATSVDASARALLRTGAVGPRVAETLQAAAEAPDAAPPDLVAAALDHAIRNGLDDPAAHWQEEQAHPTDTHPPTRERVAALGRSIDADLMAAAGAVPPPHALGQLAAYFADPAELSRAATDDFLDAVRAQDAAYRAHLEATAAEIGTEERVLRANNRSRGIALAVGGGLFAVIATAIAVFGVPGISPKDNGVVLAVALGLGALLGAAGALILRRGEPVMLVLSPEGLKAPGLDRTIPWDSVADLDMTFSQSGVATRLLLPPEADWPQRLPGRHGAKLDAKRRIVTLATGLPRGMKPQDFVDLIGRYQNAALARRLLDEAGTRTSSSEPQPA
;
A
#
# COMPACT_ATOMS: atom_id res chain seq x y z
N MET A 1 2.70 -8.22 -16.72
CA MET A 1 2.47 -7.65 -18.06
C MET A 1 1.88 -8.64 -19.05
N LEU A 2 2.28 -9.91 -19.04
CA LEU A 2 1.86 -10.87 -20.07
C LEU A 2 0.46 -11.47 -19.88
N LEU A 3 -0.20 -11.22 -18.75
CA LEU A 3 -1.48 -11.86 -18.42
C LEU A 3 -2.60 -11.62 -19.47
N PRO A 4 -2.81 -10.40 -20.01
CA PRO A 4 -3.78 -10.22 -21.09
C PRO A 4 -3.45 -11.03 -22.35
N LEU A 5 -2.18 -11.23 -22.67
CA LEU A 5 -1.76 -12.06 -23.80
C LEU A 5 -2.02 -13.54 -23.53
N VAL A 6 -1.79 -14.00 -22.30
CA VAL A 6 -2.11 -15.38 -21.89
C VAL A 6 -3.62 -15.63 -21.97
N LEU A 7 -4.46 -14.71 -21.49
CA LEU A 7 -5.91 -14.80 -21.61
C LEU A 7 -6.37 -14.76 -23.07
N LEU A 8 -5.70 -14.00 -23.93
CA LEU A 8 -6.01 -13.96 -25.36
C LEU A 8 -5.73 -15.32 -26.02
N LEU A 9 -4.58 -15.92 -25.74
CA LEU A 9 -4.23 -17.25 -26.23
C LEU A 9 -5.19 -18.33 -25.70
N LEU A 10 -5.57 -18.23 -24.42
CA LEU A 10 -6.57 -19.10 -23.82
C LEU A 10 -7.92 -18.98 -24.53
N GLY A 11 -8.42 -17.76 -24.72
CA GLY A 11 -9.70 -17.53 -25.41
C GLY A 11 -9.69 -18.05 -26.85
N LEU A 12 -8.60 -17.89 -27.59
CA LEU A 12 -8.47 -18.45 -28.95
C LEU A 12 -8.52 -19.98 -28.95
N TRP A 13 -7.92 -20.61 -27.93
CA TRP A 13 -7.99 -22.06 -27.74
C TRP A 13 -9.41 -22.51 -27.35
N GLU A 14 -10.08 -21.79 -26.45
CA GLU A 14 -11.46 -22.06 -26.03
C GLU A 14 -12.47 -21.90 -27.17
N VAL A 15 -12.28 -20.94 -28.09
CA VAL A 15 -13.14 -20.78 -29.29
C VAL A 15 -13.14 -22.05 -30.13
N ARG A 16 -11.95 -22.65 -30.34
CA ARG A 16 -11.82 -23.89 -31.11
C ARG A 16 -12.46 -25.07 -30.37
N ARG A 17 -12.09 -25.25 -29.09
CA ARG A 17 -12.60 -26.34 -28.25
C ARG A 17 -14.12 -26.28 -28.07
N GLY A 18 -14.69 -25.10 -27.82
CA GLY A 18 -16.13 -24.94 -27.65
C GLY A 18 -16.92 -25.20 -28.94
N GLY A 19 -16.33 -24.97 -30.11
CA GLY A 19 -16.91 -25.35 -31.40
C GLY A 19 -16.96 -26.86 -31.61
N ASP A 20 -15.85 -27.54 -31.30
CA ASP A 20 -15.74 -28.99 -31.41
C ASP A 20 -16.71 -29.69 -30.43
N ASP A 21 -16.73 -29.27 -29.16
CA ASP A 21 -17.63 -29.82 -28.13
C ASP A 21 -19.10 -29.64 -28.54
N ARG A 22 -19.50 -28.45 -29.00
CA ARG A 22 -20.89 -28.20 -29.43
C ARG A 22 -21.30 -29.14 -30.57
N ALA A 23 -20.44 -29.32 -31.58
CA ALA A 23 -20.73 -30.19 -32.70
C ALA A 23 -20.94 -31.65 -32.27
N GLU A 24 -20.13 -32.13 -31.32
CA GLU A 24 -20.25 -33.48 -30.76
C GLU A 24 -21.57 -33.66 -30.00
N PHE A 25 -21.92 -32.75 -29.08
CA PHE A 25 -23.15 -32.85 -28.30
C PHE A 25 -24.42 -32.61 -29.15
N ASP A 26 -24.37 -31.73 -30.16
CA ASP A 26 -25.47 -31.55 -31.11
C ASP A 26 -25.69 -32.83 -31.96
N ALA A 27 -24.61 -33.51 -32.37
CA ALA A 27 -24.68 -34.78 -33.09
C ALA A 27 -25.24 -35.90 -32.22
N GLU A 28 -24.82 -36.00 -30.95
CA GLU A 28 -25.35 -37.01 -30.02
C GLU A 28 -26.83 -36.76 -29.70
N ARG A 29 -27.25 -35.50 -29.50
CA ARG A 29 -28.66 -35.14 -29.35
C ARG A 29 -29.49 -35.57 -30.57
N GLN A 30 -29.00 -35.31 -31.79
CA GLN A 30 -29.69 -35.72 -33.02
C GLN A 30 -29.77 -37.25 -33.14
N ARG A 31 -28.68 -37.95 -32.82
CA ARG A 31 -28.61 -39.42 -32.84
C ARG A 31 -29.60 -40.04 -31.85
N LEU A 32 -29.62 -39.59 -30.60
CA LEU A 32 -30.54 -40.08 -29.58
C LEU A 32 -31.99 -39.73 -29.92
N SER A 33 -32.25 -38.54 -30.47
CA SER A 33 -33.61 -38.18 -30.92
C SER A 33 -34.10 -39.09 -32.04
N ALA A 34 -33.26 -39.39 -33.05
CA ALA A 34 -33.61 -40.30 -34.13
C ALA A 34 -33.84 -41.72 -33.62
N LEU A 35 -32.99 -42.18 -32.71
CA LEU A 35 -33.11 -43.50 -32.06
C LEU A 35 -34.42 -43.63 -31.28
N VAL A 36 -34.78 -42.62 -30.48
CA VAL A 36 -36.05 -42.60 -29.73
C VAL A 36 -37.23 -42.65 -30.71
N THR A 37 -37.23 -41.86 -31.78
CA THR A 37 -38.31 -41.89 -32.79
C THR A 37 -38.44 -43.26 -33.47
N GLU A 38 -37.31 -43.91 -33.80
CA GLU A 38 -37.31 -45.26 -34.38
C GLU A 38 -37.85 -46.31 -33.39
N MET A 39 -37.47 -46.21 -32.11
CA MET A 39 -37.97 -47.08 -31.05
C MET A 39 -39.47 -46.86 -30.78
N GLU A 40 -39.95 -45.62 -30.81
CA GLU A 40 -41.39 -45.30 -30.69
C GLU A 40 -42.21 -45.86 -31.85
N ALA A 41 -41.67 -45.80 -33.08
CA ALA A 41 -42.33 -46.36 -34.25
C ALA A 41 -42.43 -47.90 -34.24
N ARG A 42 -41.48 -48.58 -33.59
CA ARG A 42 -41.44 -50.05 -33.44
C ARG A 42 -42.17 -50.55 -32.19
N ALA A 43 -42.54 -49.68 -31.27
CA ALA A 43 -43.21 -50.06 -30.04
C ALA A 43 -44.63 -50.61 -30.33
N PRO A 44 -45.02 -51.78 -29.78
CA PRO A 44 -46.37 -52.31 -29.93
C PRO A 44 -47.42 -51.36 -29.35
N ARG A 45 -48.46 -51.01 -30.12
CA ARG A 45 -49.55 -50.12 -29.68
C ARG A 45 -50.37 -50.67 -28.50
N ASP A 46 -50.26 -51.97 -28.25
CA ASP A 46 -51.02 -52.71 -27.23
C ASP A 46 -50.27 -52.85 -25.89
N GLY A 47 -49.09 -52.23 -25.74
CA GLY A 47 -48.30 -52.23 -24.49
C GLY A 47 -47.64 -53.57 -24.13
N ARG A 48 -47.64 -54.56 -25.04
CA ARG A 48 -47.00 -55.87 -24.81
C ARG A 48 -45.47 -55.75 -24.75
N PHE A 49 -44.86 -56.53 -23.86
CA PHE A 49 -43.40 -56.59 -23.72
C PHE A 49 -42.74 -57.17 -24.98
N ASP A 50 -41.90 -56.37 -25.64
CA ASP A 50 -41.07 -56.81 -26.76
C ASP A 50 -39.59 -56.92 -26.32
N PRO A 51 -39.03 -58.16 -26.21
CA PRO A 51 -37.64 -58.38 -25.83
C PRO A 51 -36.62 -57.91 -26.88
N ARG A 52 -37.07 -57.58 -28.10
CA ARG A 52 -36.21 -57.08 -29.19
C ARG A 52 -35.93 -55.57 -29.06
N LEU A 53 -36.73 -54.86 -28.27
CA LEU A 53 -36.54 -53.44 -28.01
C LEU A 53 -35.57 -53.29 -26.83
N GLN A 54 -34.29 -53.02 -27.12
CA GLN A 54 -33.22 -52.95 -26.12
C GLN A 54 -32.49 -51.61 -26.20
N PHE A 55 -32.14 -51.05 -25.04
CA PHE A 55 -31.36 -49.83 -24.94
C PHE A 55 -30.34 -49.93 -23.81
N ARG A 56 -29.10 -49.51 -24.05
CA ARG A 56 -28.05 -49.51 -23.05
C ARG A 56 -27.91 -48.12 -22.46
N TYR A 57 -28.00 -48.01 -21.15
CA TYR A 57 -27.90 -46.75 -20.42
C TYR A 57 -27.06 -46.96 -19.16
N GLU A 58 -26.09 -46.06 -18.91
CA GLU A 58 -25.14 -46.14 -17.78
C GLU A 58 -24.51 -47.53 -17.58
N GLY A 59 -24.11 -48.17 -18.68
CA GLY A 59 -23.47 -49.49 -18.66
C GLY A 59 -24.41 -50.69 -18.46
N ARG A 60 -25.72 -50.48 -18.22
CA ARG A 60 -26.74 -51.54 -18.08
C ARG A 60 -27.64 -51.64 -19.32
N ASN A 61 -28.09 -52.84 -19.66
CA ASN A 61 -29.02 -53.08 -20.77
C ASN A 61 -30.46 -53.17 -20.25
N TYR A 62 -31.35 -52.36 -20.81
CA TYR A 62 -32.79 -52.33 -20.54
C TYR A 62 -33.54 -52.92 -21.73
N ALA A 63 -34.70 -53.54 -21.51
CA ALA A 63 -35.54 -54.14 -22.56
C ALA A 63 -37.02 -53.77 -22.42
N GLY A 64 -37.76 -53.81 -23.53
CA GLY A 64 -39.20 -53.54 -23.58
C GLY A 64 -39.55 -52.07 -23.29
N PRO A 65 -40.69 -51.77 -22.65
CA PRO A 65 -41.13 -50.40 -22.38
C PRO A 65 -40.12 -49.57 -21.57
N LEU A 66 -39.41 -50.18 -20.63
CA LEU A 66 -38.39 -49.51 -19.80
C LEU A 66 -37.17 -49.07 -20.62
N ALA A 67 -36.85 -49.77 -21.72
CA ALA A 67 -35.80 -49.34 -22.63
C ALA A 67 -36.16 -48.05 -23.36
N LEU A 68 -37.44 -47.87 -23.71
CA LEU A 68 -37.94 -46.65 -24.34
C LEU A 68 -37.93 -45.47 -23.37
N ASP A 69 -38.34 -45.68 -22.12
CA ASP A 69 -38.29 -44.63 -21.09
C ASP A 69 -36.85 -44.20 -20.80
N LYS A 70 -35.91 -45.15 -20.73
CA LYS A 70 -34.47 -44.85 -20.58
C LYS A 70 -33.87 -44.15 -21.80
N ALA A 71 -34.34 -44.47 -23.00
CA ALA A 71 -33.93 -43.76 -24.21
C ALA A 71 -34.44 -42.31 -24.23
N ARG A 72 -35.67 -42.06 -23.74
CA ARG A 72 -36.22 -40.69 -23.59
C ARG A 72 -35.45 -39.88 -22.55
N GLU A 73 -35.13 -40.49 -21.42
CA GLU A 73 -34.31 -39.87 -20.37
C GLU A 73 -32.92 -39.48 -20.89
N ALA A 74 -32.24 -40.40 -21.60
CA ALA A 74 -30.96 -40.12 -22.24
C ALA A 74 -31.05 -38.99 -23.30
N ARG A 75 -32.13 -38.95 -24.09
CA ARG A 75 -32.39 -37.87 -25.05
C ARG A 75 -32.57 -36.53 -24.34
N ASP A 76 -33.32 -36.49 -23.26
CA ASP A 76 -33.61 -35.25 -22.53
C ASP A 76 -32.36 -34.73 -21.81
N GLU A 77 -31.53 -35.63 -21.26
CA GLU A 77 -30.20 -35.29 -20.72
C GLU A 77 -29.26 -34.76 -21.80
N ALA A 78 -29.18 -35.43 -22.96
CA ALA A 78 -28.39 -34.96 -24.09
C ALA A 78 -28.89 -33.61 -24.65
N ALA A 79 -30.21 -33.37 -24.63
CA ALA A 79 -30.79 -32.09 -25.02
C ALA A 79 -30.40 -30.97 -24.05
N PHE A 80 -30.48 -31.21 -22.75
CA PHE A 80 -30.02 -30.27 -21.72
C PHE A 80 -28.51 -29.96 -21.87
N LEU A 81 -27.67 -30.99 -22.01
CA LEU A 81 -26.23 -30.81 -22.19
C LEU A 81 -25.88 -30.04 -23.47
N ALA A 82 -26.57 -30.34 -24.59
CA ALA A 82 -26.39 -29.59 -25.83
C ALA A 82 -26.79 -28.11 -25.67
N GLU A 83 -27.82 -27.81 -24.89
CA GLU A 83 -28.23 -26.44 -24.59
C GLU A 83 -27.20 -25.71 -23.71
N VAL A 84 -26.68 -26.36 -22.67
CA VAL A 84 -25.57 -25.84 -21.84
C VAL A 84 -24.32 -25.58 -22.70
N MET A 85 -23.99 -26.47 -23.64
CA MET A 85 -22.85 -26.30 -24.56
C MET A 85 -23.07 -25.16 -25.55
N ALA A 86 -24.32 -24.93 -26.00
CA ALA A 86 -24.65 -23.79 -26.84
C ALA A 86 -24.44 -22.45 -26.10
N TRP A 87 -24.85 -22.36 -24.83
CA TRP A 87 -24.55 -21.20 -23.97
C TRP A 87 -23.05 -21.04 -23.72
N ARG A 88 -22.34 -22.14 -23.48
CA ARG A 88 -20.88 -22.16 -23.26
C ARG A 88 -20.12 -21.55 -24.45
N GLN A 89 -20.58 -21.73 -25.69
CA GLN A 89 -19.93 -21.16 -26.88
C GLN A 89 -19.99 -19.62 -26.94
N LEU A 90 -20.89 -18.97 -26.19
CA LEU A 90 -20.98 -17.51 -26.15
C LEU A 90 -19.85 -16.86 -25.34
N LEU A 91 -19.16 -17.63 -24.49
CA LEU A 91 -18.14 -17.12 -23.56
C LEU A 91 -16.77 -16.87 -24.23
N PRO A 92 -16.20 -17.76 -25.07
CA PRO A 92 -14.86 -17.56 -25.63
C PRO A 92 -14.68 -16.27 -26.46
N PRO A 93 -15.66 -15.80 -27.26
CA PRO A 93 -15.56 -14.49 -27.91
C PRO A 93 -15.40 -13.33 -26.92
N VAL A 94 -16.02 -13.41 -25.74
CA VAL A 94 -15.87 -12.41 -24.66
C VAL A 94 -14.47 -12.49 -24.06
N VAL A 95 -13.92 -13.70 -23.89
CA VAL A 95 -12.54 -13.91 -23.43
C VAL A 95 -11.55 -13.24 -24.37
N VAL A 96 -11.67 -13.51 -25.69
CA VAL A 96 -10.81 -12.93 -26.74
C VAL A 96 -10.95 -11.41 -26.80
N ALA A 97 -12.18 -10.89 -26.85
CA ALA A 97 -12.42 -9.45 -26.96
C ALA A 97 -11.90 -8.70 -25.72
N GLY A 98 -12.21 -9.18 -24.52
CA GLY A 98 -11.74 -8.58 -23.27
C GLY A 98 -10.23 -8.62 -23.14
N ALA A 99 -9.61 -9.76 -23.48
CA ALA A 99 -8.15 -9.91 -23.46
C ALA A 99 -7.45 -9.02 -24.50
N ALA A 100 -8.00 -8.92 -25.72
CA ALA A 100 -7.47 -8.07 -26.78
C ALA A 100 -7.54 -6.58 -26.42
N VAL A 101 -8.67 -6.12 -25.86
CA VAL A 101 -8.82 -4.75 -25.36
C VAL A 101 -7.81 -4.49 -24.23
N ALA A 102 -7.69 -5.38 -23.25
CA ALA A 102 -6.74 -5.24 -22.16
C ALA A 102 -5.28 -5.20 -22.66
N ALA A 103 -4.91 -6.08 -23.60
CA ALA A 103 -3.57 -6.11 -24.20
C ALA A 103 -3.27 -4.85 -25.04
N GLY A 104 -4.22 -4.44 -25.88
CA GLY A 104 -4.11 -3.24 -26.72
C GLY A 104 -3.97 -1.97 -25.89
N LEU A 105 -4.77 -1.81 -24.84
CA LEU A 105 -4.64 -0.70 -23.89
C LEU A 105 -3.30 -0.74 -23.16
N SER A 106 -2.81 -1.93 -22.77
CA SER A 106 -1.50 -2.07 -22.14
C SER A 106 -0.39 -1.55 -23.06
N LEU A 107 -0.40 -1.97 -24.33
CA LEU A 107 0.59 -1.53 -25.32
C LEU A 107 0.49 -0.03 -25.60
N LEU A 108 -0.73 0.49 -25.74
CA LEU A 108 -0.98 1.92 -25.94
C LEU A 108 -0.43 2.75 -24.78
N VAL A 109 -0.69 2.34 -23.53
CA VAL A 109 -0.18 3.03 -22.34
C VAL A 109 1.34 2.98 -22.27
N LEU A 110 1.97 1.84 -22.59
CA LEU A 110 3.43 1.72 -22.64
C LEU A 110 4.05 2.66 -23.69
N LEU A 111 3.51 2.66 -24.91
CA LEU A 111 4.00 3.50 -26.00
C LEU A 111 3.77 4.99 -25.70
N ALA A 112 2.57 5.34 -25.25
CA ALA A 112 2.23 6.71 -24.88
C ALA A 112 3.12 7.21 -23.74
N GLY A 113 3.30 6.42 -22.68
CA GLY A 113 4.20 6.75 -21.57
C GLY A 113 5.66 6.94 -22.01
N ALA A 114 6.16 6.05 -22.88
CA ALA A 114 7.52 6.17 -23.41
C ALA A 114 7.71 7.40 -24.31
N VAL A 115 6.73 7.71 -25.17
CA VAL A 115 6.75 8.90 -26.04
C VAL A 115 6.62 10.18 -25.21
N LEU A 116 5.65 10.26 -24.30
CA LEU A 116 5.43 11.41 -23.44
C LEU A 116 6.64 11.69 -22.53
N GLY A 117 7.27 10.65 -21.98
CA GLY A 117 8.50 10.82 -21.20
C GLY A 117 9.68 11.32 -22.06
N ARG A 118 9.82 10.81 -23.30
CA ARG A 118 10.89 11.27 -24.20
C ARG A 118 10.67 12.72 -24.67
N VAL A 119 9.46 13.05 -25.10
CA VAL A 119 9.10 14.40 -25.55
C VAL A 119 9.11 15.38 -24.37
N GLY A 120 8.67 14.94 -23.19
CA GLY A 120 8.72 15.72 -21.95
C GLY A 120 10.15 16.06 -21.54
N ARG A 121 11.14 15.20 -21.78
CA ARG A 121 12.56 15.56 -21.60
C ARG A 121 13.06 16.62 -22.58
N ALA A 122 12.49 16.71 -23.78
CA ALA A 122 12.91 17.69 -24.77
C ALA A 122 12.25 19.07 -24.57
N SER A 123 11.09 19.16 -23.91
CA SER A 123 10.40 20.42 -23.66
C SER A 123 9.59 20.40 -22.35
N ARG A 124 9.82 21.41 -21.49
CA ARG A 124 9.07 21.63 -20.24
C ARG A 124 7.56 21.75 -20.49
N ASP A 125 7.16 22.53 -21.49
CA ASP A 125 5.75 22.69 -21.85
C ASP A 125 5.11 21.37 -22.29
N ALA A 126 5.86 20.55 -23.03
CA ALA A 126 5.39 19.24 -23.44
C ALA A 126 5.28 18.27 -22.25
N LEU A 127 6.15 18.41 -21.24
CA LEU A 127 6.04 17.67 -19.98
C LEU A 127 4.76 18.02 -19.22
N VAL A 128 4.47 19.31 -19.03
CA VAL A 128 3.26 19.79 -18.33
C VAL A 128 1.99 19.37 -19.07
N ARG A 129 1.95 19.55 -20.41
CA ARG A 129 0.81 19.12 -21.24
C ARG A 129 0.66 17.60 -21.25
N GLY A 130 1.76 16.88 -21.39
CA GLY A 130 1.80 15.42 -21.40
C GLY A 130 1.30 14.82 -20.08
N PHE A 131 1.71 15.39 -18.95
CA PHE A 131 1.24 14.98 -17.64
C PHE A 131 -0.24 15.31 -17.43
N SER A 132 -0.69 16.49 -17.88
CA SER A 132 -2.11 16.86 -17.82
C SER A 132 -2.99 15.88 -18.61
N LEU A 133 -2.54 15.49 -19.81
CA LEU A 133 -3.21 14.49 -20.64
C LEU A 133 -3.22 13.13 -19.94
N MET A 134 -2.07 12.71 -19.41
CA MET A 134 -1.94 11.46 -18.66
C MET A 134 -2.88 11.43 -17.45
N ARG A 135 -2.95 12.50 -16.67
CA ARG A 135 -3.79 12.59 -15.46
C ARG A 135 -5.27 12.37 -15.79
N ARG A 136 -5.69 12.85 -16.96
CA ARG A 136 -7.06 12.68 -17.44
C ARG A 136 -7.33 11.29 -18.05
N CYS A 137 -6.41 10.76 -18.84
CA CYS A 137 -6.64 9.57 -19.65
C CYS A 137 -6.21 8.27 -18.98
N LEU A 138 -5.11 8.27 -18.23
CA LEU A 138 -4.56 7.08 -17.59
C LEU A 138 -5.55 6.38 -16.65
N PRO A 139 -6.31 7.07 -15.79
CA PRO A 139 -7.25 6.40 -14.88
C PRO A 139 -8.34 5.66 -15.65
N ALA A 140 -8.86 6.28 -16.71
CA ALA A 140 -9.88 5.69 -17.57
C ALA A 140 -9.32 4.49 -18.35
N ALA A 141 -8.11 4.61 -18.89
CA ALA A 141 -7.45 3.54 -19.63
C ALA A 141 -7.17 2.32 -18.73
N LEU A 142 -6.63 2.53 -17.52
CA LEU A 142 -6.39 1.47 -16.55
C LEU A 142 -7.69 0.85 -16.05
N SER A 143 -8.73 1.66 -15.80
CA SER A 143 -10.05 1.14 -15.39
C SER A 143 -10.66 0.25 -16.48
N LEU A 144 -10.64 0.70 -17.73
CA LEU A 144 -11.14 -0.08 -18.85
C LEU A 144 -10.34 -1.37 -19.06
N GLN A 145 -9.02 -1.31 -18.90
CA GLN A 145 -8.16 -2.49 -18.96
C GLN A 145 -8.51 -3.50 -17.84
N ILE A 146 -8.70 -3.04 -16.60
CA ILE A 146 -9.07 -3.90 -15.45
C ILE A 146 -10.43 -4.56 -15.70
N LEU A 147 -11.43 -3.79 -16.14
CA LEU A 147 -12.76 -4.31 -16.43
C LEU A 147 -12.73 -5.32 -17.59
N ALA A 148 -11.99 -5.03 -18.66
CA ALA A 148 -11.83 -5.94 -19.79
C ALA A 148 -11.12 -7.25 -19.42
N ALA A 149 -10.05 -7.16 -18.61
CA ALA A 149 -9.36 -8.34 -18.08
C ALA A 149 -10.24 -9.16 -17.12
N THR A 150 -11.07 -8.49 -16.31
CA THR A 150 -12.03 -9.13 -15.39
C THR A 150 -13.16 -9.83 -16.12
N ALA A 151 -13.71 -9.21 -17.17
CA ALA A 151 -14.71 -9.82 -18.04
C ALA A 151 -14.14 -11.05 -18.75
N SER A 152 -12.92 -10.93 -19.29
CA SER A 152 -12.21 -12.04 -19.94
C SER A 152 -11.96 -13.21 -18.99
N PHE A 153 -11.42 -12.93 -17.79
CA PHE A 153 -11.19 -13.97 -16.78
C PHE A 153 -12.48 -14.64 -16.30
N THR A 154 -13.53 -13.84 -16.00
CA THR A 154 -14.82 -14.38 -15.57
C THR A 154 -15.44 -15.27 -16.65
N ALA A 155 -15.37 -14.88 -17.92
CA ALA A 155 -15.86 -15.67 -19.03
C ALA A 155 -15.07 -16.99 -19.20
N ALA A 156 -13.73 -16.96 -19.07
CA ALA A 156 -12.88 -18.14 -19.16
C ALA A 156 -13.14 -19.14 -18.02
N VAL A 157 -13.23 -18.65 -16.77
CA VAL A 157 -13.57 -19.51 -15.62
C VAL A 157 -14.99 -20.09 -15.75
N SER A 158 -15.94 -19.29 -16.24
CA SER A 158 -17.31 -19.76 -16.48
C SER A 158 -17.35 -20.82 -17.59
N PHE A 159 -16.51 -20.69 -18.61
CA PHE A 159 -16.39 -21.66 -19.71
C PHE A 159 -15.89 -23.02 -19.22
N GLU A 160 -14.87 -23.04 -18.37
CA GLU A 160 -14.35 -24.29 -17.77
C GLU A 160 -15.32 -24.86 -16.72
N ALA A 161 -15.99 -24.01 -15.93
CA ALA A 161 -17.00 -24.45 -14.97
C ALA A 161 -18.21 -25.11 -15.66
N ALA A 162 -18.63 -24.61 -16.81
CA ALA A 162 -19.72 -25.18 -17.60
C ALA A 162 -19.39 -26.58 -18.18
N ALA A 163 -18.10 -26.89 -18.40
CA ALA A 163 -17.68 -28.22 -18.86
C ALA A 163 -17.84 -29.30 -17.78
N LEU A 164 -17.84 -28.93 -16.50
CA LEU A 164 -17.99 -29.88 -15.38
C LEU A 164 -19.39 -30.52 -15.30
N PHE A 165 -20.39 -29.97 -15.99
CA PHE A 165 -21.73 -30.55 -16.07
C PHE A 165 -21.79 -31.83 -16.93
N GLN A 166 -20.75 -32.12 -17.73
CA GLN A 166 -20.71 -33.28 -18.64
C GLN A 166 -20.44 -34.62 -17.94
N GLY A 167 -19.74 -34.62 -16.79
CA GLY A 167 -19.25 -35.84 -16.12
C GLY A 167 -20.13 -36.38 -15.00
N GLY A 168 -21.33 -35.80 -14.81
CA GLY A 168 -22.19 -36.04 -13.65
C GLY A 168 -21.72 -35.28 -12.40
N PHE A 169 -22.62 -35.11 -11.43
CA PHE A 169 -22.34 -34.42 -10.17
C PHE A 169 -21.59 -35.32 -9.18
N ASP A 170 -20.33 -35.63 -9.48
CA ASP A 170 -19.45 -36.24 -8.47
C ASP A 170 -19.07 -35.20 -7.38
N GLY A 171 -18.63 -35.68 -6.22
CA GLY A 171 -18.24 -34.79 -5.11
C GLY A 171 -17.03 -33.91 -5.41
N GLY A 172 -16.30 -34.15 -6.51
CA GLY A 172 -15.16 -33.34 -6.97
C GLY A 172 -15.61 -32.14 -7.80
N ALA A 173 -16.50 -32.35 -8.77
CA ALA A 173 -17.07 -31.32 -9.64
C ALA A 173 -17.79 -30.23 -8.84
N LEU A 174 -18.57 -30.60 -7.81
CA LEU A 174 -19.26 -29.64 -6.95
C LEU A 174 -18.29 -28.74 -6.16
N LYS A 175 -17.14 -29.28 -5.72
CA LYS A 175 -16.10 -28.49 -5.05
C LYS A 175 -15.43 -27.52 -6.00
N LEU A 176 -15.13 -27.96 -7.23
CA LEU A 176 -14.54 -27.10 -8.26
C LEU A 176 -15.48 -25.97 -8.68
N LEU A 177 -16.78 -26.24 -8.82
CA LEU A 177 -17.79 -25.22 -9.10
C LEU A 177 -17.88 -24.17 -7.97
N ALA A 178 -17.87 -24.62 -6.71
CA ALA A 178 -17.84 -23.71 -5.55
C ALA A 178 -16.57 -22.83 -5.54
N ILE A 179 -15.41 -23.42 -5.86
CA ILE A 179 -14.14 -22.68 -5.98
C ILE A 179 -14.24 -21.64 -7.13
N ALA A 180 -14.80 -22.02 -8.28
CA ALA A 180 -14.97 -21.13 -9.42
C ALA A 180 -15.85 -19.91 -9.08
N VAL A 181 -16.99 -20.12 -8.42
CA VAL A 181 -17.88 -19.03 -7.98
C VAL A 181 -17.18 -18.10 -6.98
N VAL A 182 -16.46 -18.65 -6.01
CA VAL A 182 -15.69 -17.86 -5.04
C VAL A 182 -14.58 -17.06 -5.74
N ALA A 183 -13.87 -17.69 -6.68
CA ALA A 183 -12.81 -17.03 -7.45
C ALA A 183 -13.35 -15.87 -8.30
N VAL A 184 -14.45 -16.08 -9.03
CA VAL A 184 -15.11 -15.03 -9.83
C VAL A 184 -15.61 -13.89 -8.93
N GLY A 185 -16.30 -14.22 -7.83
CA GLY A 185 -16.81 -13.23 -6.89
C GLY A 185 -15.69 -12.39 -6.26
N ALA A 186 -14.59 -13.03 -5.85
CA ALA A 186 -13.42 -12.34 -5.31
C ALA A 186 -12.80 -11.40 -6.35
N VAL A 187 -12.60 -11.85 -7.59
CA VAL A 187 -12.03 -11.02 -8.65
C VAL A 187 -12.90 -9.80 -8.96
N ILE A 188 -14.23 -9.96 -9.04
CA ILE A 188 -15.15 -8.85 -9.30
C ILE A 188 -15.11 -7.81 -8.18
N VAL A 189 -15.13 -8.26 -6.91
CA VAL A 189 -15.07 -7.36 -5.75
C VAL A 189 -13.76 -6.58 -5.75
N VAL A 190 -12.62 -7.26 -5.96
CA VAL A 190 -11.31 -6.60 -6.00
C VAL A 190 -11.22 -5.65 -7.20
N ALA A 191 -11.66 -6.05 -8.39
CA ALA A 191 -11.67 -5.17 -9.56
C ALA A 191 -12.53 -3.91 -9.33
N GLY A 192 -13.71 -4.05 -8.73
CA GLY A 192 -14.59 -2.95 -8.39
C GLY A 192 -13.98 -1.99 -7.36
N SER A 193 -13.37 -2.52 -6.30
CA SER A 193 -12.71 -1.69 -5.28
C SER A 193 -11.48 -0.96 -5.84
N THR A 194 -10.69 -1.60 -6.71
CA THR A 194 -9.53 -0.97 -7.36
C THR A 194 -9.96 0.14 -8.32
N VAL A 195 -10.99 -0.07 -9.14
CA VAL A 195 -11.50 0.99 -10.04
C VAL A 195 -12.02 2.18 -9.24
N PHE A 196 -12.75 1.94 -8.14
CA PHE A 196 -13.23 3.00 -7.28
C PHE A 196 -12.09 3.73 -6.55
N GLY A 197 -11.13 2.98 -6.03
CA GLY A 197 -9.93 3.51 -5.37
C GLY A 197 -9.10 4.39 -6.31
N LEU A 198 -8.88 3.97 -7.55
CA LEU A 198 -8.15 4.73 -8.56
C LEU A 198 -8.85 6.07 -8.87
N ARG A 199 -10.18 6.08 -8.99
CA ARG A 199 -10.95 7.32 -9.22
C ARG A 199 -10.89 8.27 -8.02
N ARG A 200 -10.93 7.74 -6.80
CA ARG A 200 -10.84 8.53 -5.56
C ARG A 200 -9.43 9.12 -5.37
N ALA A 201 -8.39 8.30 -5.55
CA ALA A 201 -7.00 8.69 -5.35
C ALA A 201 -6.52 9.77 -6.34
N LEU A 202 -7.11 9.81 -7.54
CA LEU A 202 -6.80 10.79 -8.57
C LEU A 202 -7.74 12.01 -8.59
N GLY A 203 -8.87 11.92 -7.87
CA GLY A 203 -9.84 13.01 -7.69
C GLY A 203 -9.63 13.83 -6.43
N ALA A 204 -8.97 13.28 -5.41
CA ALA A 204 -8.60 13.99 -4.19
C ALA A 204 -7.24 14.68 -4.38
N PHE A 205 -7.24 15.94 -4.80
CA PHE A 205 -6.03 16.77 -4.73
C PHE A 205 -6.36 18.16 -4.22
N GLU A 206 -6.14 18.33 -2.93
CA GLU A 206 -5.87 19.62 -2.32
C GLU A 206 -4.46 19.47 -1.69
N PRO A 207 -3.47 20.28 -2.10
CA PRO A 207 -2.15 20.24 -1.46
C PRO A 207 -2.30 20.61 0.01
N ASP A 208 -1.85 19.74 0.92
CA ASP A 208 -1.74 20.12 2.32
C ASP A 208 -0.81 21.34 2.44
N PRO A 209 -1.15 22.34 3.26
CA PRO A 209 -0.29 23.50 3.48
C PRO A 209 1.08 23.05 4.01
N LEU A 210 2.16 23.64 3.49
CA LEU A 210 3.52 23.33 3.94
C LEU A 210 3.69 23.84 5.39
N PRO A 211 3.97 22.98 6.39
CA PRO A 211 4.33 23.45 7.72
C PRO A 211 5.75 24.02 7.69
N ILE A 212 5.96 25.20 8.28
CA ILE A 212 7.27 25.87 8.36
C ILE A 212 7.49 26.34 9.79
N ILE A 213 8.56 25.90 10.44
CA ILE A 213 8.94 26.43 11.76
C ILE A 213 9.70 27.75 11.56
N GLY A 214 9.06 28.86 11.96
CA GLY A 214 9.66 30.19 11.82
C GLY A 214 8.68 31.35 11.89
N ARG A 215 9.23 32.56 11.82
CA ARG A 215 8.51 33.83 11.95
C ARG A 215 8.62 34.67 10.68
N THR A 216 7.54 35.33 10.30
CA THR A 216 7.59 36.38 9.29
C THR A 216 8.30 37.61 9.82
N VAL A 217 9.21 38.20 9.04
CA VAL A 217 9.89 39.45 9.38
C VAL A 217 9.43 40.59 8.50
N THR A 218 9.06 41.72 9.10
CA THR A 218 8.65 42.91 8.35
C THR A 218 9.86 43.73 7.84
N PRO A 219 9.66 44.65 6.88
CA PRO A 219 10.71 45.58 6.45
C PRO A 219 11.31 46.41 7.58
N GLU A 220 10.55 46.72 8.63
CA GLU A 220 11.03 47.46 9.81
C GLU A 220 11.91 46.59 10.71
N GLN A 221 11.58 45.30 10.84
CA GLN A 221 12.32 44.34 11.65
C GLN A 221 13.62 43.88 10.96
N ALA A 222 13.60 43.78 9.63
CA ALA A 222 14.73 43.28 8.83
C ALA A 222 15.10 44.22 7.65
N PRO A 223 15.41 45.50 7.90
CA PRO A 223 15.56 46.51 6.84
C PRO A 223 16.74 46.24 5.90
N GLY A 224 17.83 45.68 6.43
CA GLY A 224 19.00 45.31 5.62
C GLY A 224 18.72 44.09 4.75
N LEU A 225 18.01 43.10 5.30
CA LEU A 225 17.61 41.89 4.59
C LEU A 225 16.65 42.20 3.44
N TRP A 226 15.59 42.97 3.70
CA TRP A 226 14.64 43.36 2.67
C TRP A 226 15.31 44.16 1.55
N ARG A 227 16.23 45.07 1.89
CA ARG A 227 17.03 45.80 0.88
C ARG A 227 17.89 44.87 0.02
N LEU A 228 18.51 43.85 0.63
CA LEU A 228 19.29 42.85 -0.08
C LEU A 228 18.39 42.03 -1.02
N VAL A 229 17.29 41.47 -0.51
CA VAL A 229 16.35 40.64 -1.27
C VAL A 229 15.73 41.43 -2.43
N GLU A 230 15.28 42.66 -2.19
CA GLU A 230 14.70 43.49 -3.23
C GLU A 230 15.73 43.95 -4.26
N GLY A 231 16.95 44.26 -3.82
CA GLY A 231 18.06 44.62 -4.70
C GLY A 231 18.47 43.46 -5.62
N LEU A 232 18.54 42.24 -5.07
CA LEU A 232 18.79 41.03 -5.84
C LEU A 232 17.63 40.73 -6.80
N ALA A 233 16.38 40.78 -6.34
CA ALA A 233 15.21 40.56 -7.20
C ALA A 233 15.18 41.54 -8.38
N ALA A 234 15.48 42.82 -8.15
CA ALA A 234 15.56 43.84 -9.19
C ALA A 234 16.68 43.57 -10.21
N ARG A 235 17.88 43.20 -9.73
CA ARG A 235 19.03 42.85 -10.61
C ARG A 235 18.75 41.62 -11.47
N LEU A 236 18.05 40.64 -10.90
CA LEU A 236 17.77 39.36 -11.55
C LEU A 236 16.49 39.37 -12.41
N GLY A 237 15.68 40.43 -12.33
CA GLY A 237 14.35 40.46 -12.95
C GLY A 237 13.39 39.40 -12.37
N ALA A 238 13.62 39.00 -11.11
CA ALA A 238 12.80 38.01 -10.41
C ALA A 238 11.60 38.66 -9.72
N LEU A 239 10.53 37.89 -9.53
CA LEU A 239 9.41 38.34 -8.69
C LEU A 239 9.86 38.41 -7.22
N LYS A 240 9.52 39.51 -6.54
CA LYS A 240 9.80 39.68 -5.12
C LYS A 240 9.00 38.65 -4.29
N PRO A 241 9.58 38.10 -3.20
CA PRO A 241 8.80 37.35 -2.22
C PRO A 241 7.74 38.26 -1.59
N GLU A 242 6.58 37.68 -1.27
CA GLU A 242 5.48 38.34 -0.56
C GLU A 242 5.64 38.18 0.95
N ALA A 243 6.31 37.12 1.40
CA ALA A 243 6.66 36.88 2.79
C ALA A 243 8.12 36.43 2.89
N VAL A 244 8.84 36.97 3.86
CA VAL A 244 10.17 36.49 4.27
C VAL A 244 10.02 35.88 5.65
N VAL A 245 10.40 34.62 5.78
CA VAL A 245 10.30 33.83 7.01
C VAL A 245 11.72 33.49 7.47
N VAL A 246 11.96 33.63 8.76
CA VAL A 246 13.23 33.25 9.39
C VAL A 246 12.99 32.21 10.46
N GLY A 247 13.93 31.30 10.64
CA GLY A 247 13.87 30.28 11.68
C GLY A 247 15.23 29.68 11.98
N LEU A 248 15.24 28.59 12.74
CA LEU A 248 16.47 27.90 13.14
C LEU A 248 16.77 26.65 12.32
N SER A 249 15.72 25.94 11.92
CA SER A 249 15.78 24.67 11.21
C SER A 249 15.91 24.86 9.69
N GLU A 250 16.22 23.79 8.97
CA GLU A 250 16.24 23.75 7.49
C GLU A 250 17.30 24.62 6.80
N GLY A 251 17.47 24.39 5.50
CA GLY A 251 18.30 25.22 4.63
C GLY A 251 17.54 26.44 4.10
N PHE A 252 18.19 27.24 3.27
CA PHE A 252 17.51 28.28 2.48
C PHE A 252 16.54 27.62 1.50
N PHE A 253 15.33 28.15 1.38
CA PHE A 253 14.40 27.67 0.35
C PHE A 253 13.38 28.73 -0.05
N VAL A 254 12.76 28.51 -1.20
CA VAL A 254 11.56 29.23 -1.64
C VAL A 254 10.38 28.30 -1.83
N SER A 255 9.19 28.79 -1.48
CA SER A 255 7.94 28.07 -1.68
C SER A 255 6.86 28.98 -2.22
N ALA A 256 6.00 28.43 -3.07
CA ALA A 256 4.85 29.12 -3.62
C ALA A 256 3.58 28.32 -3.35
N GLY A 257 2.71 28.84 -2.50
CA GLY A 257 1.50 28.15 -2.10
C GLY A 257 1.11 28.44 -0.65
N PRO A 258 0.03 27.81 -0.17
CA PRO A 258 -0.36 27.92 1.23
C PRO A 258 0.70 27.25 2.11
N ALA A 259 1.16 27.96 3.14
CA ALA A 259 2.00 27.43 4.20
C ALA A 259 1.41 27.82 5.56
N VAL A 260 1.76 27.03 6.58
CA VAL A 260 1.35 27.25 7.97
C VAL A 260 2.61 27.43 8.79
N LEU A 261 2.72 28.55 9.47
CA LEU A 261 3.84 28.83 10.37
C LEU A 261 3.61 28.19 11.73
N GLU A 262 4.65 27.55 12.24
CA GLU A 262 4.71 27.00 13.58
C GLU A 262 5.84 27.69 14.37
N PRO A 263 5.64 27.97 15.67
CA PRO A 263 4.38 27.83 16.41
C PRO A 263 3.34 28.91 16.06
N GLY A 264 2.05 28.60 16.22
CA GLY A 264 0.96 29.59 16.15
C GLY A 264 -0.04 29.41 14.99
N GLY A 265 0.21 28.48 14.07
CA GLY A 265 -0.72 28.09 13.01
C GLY A 265 -1.06 29.20 12.00
N ALA A 266 -0.20 30.23 11.91
CA ALA A 266 -0.46 31.38 11.04
C ALA A 266 -0.39 30.96 9.57
N ARG A 267 -1.50 31.13 8.84
CA ARG A 267 -1.57 30.80 7.42
C ARG A 267 -0.95 31.92 6.60
N ILE A 268 0.10 31.60 5.87
CA ILE A 268 0.72 32.47 4.89
C ILE A 268 0.54 31.89 3.48
N GLY A 269 0.58 32.75 2.48
CA GLY A 269 0.42 32.36 1.10
C GLY A 269 1.31 33.20 0.19
N GLY A 270 1.28 32.89 -1.10
CA GLY A 270 2.08 33.60 -2.09
C GLY A 270 3.51 33.06 -2.17
N ARG A 271 4.45 33.93 -2.52
CA ARG A 271 5.88 33.61 -2.67
C ARG A 271 6.59 33.81 -1.33
N ILE A 272 7.07 32.73 -0.75
CA ILE A 272 7.72 32.69 0.56
C ILE A 272 9.21 32.47 0.35
N LEU A 273 10.05 33.27 1.00
CA LEU A 273 11.49 33.05 1.10
C LEU A 273 11.81 32.69 2.55
N TYR A 274 12.38 31.50 2.78
CA TYR A 274 12.82 31.05 4.09
C TYR A 274 14.33 31.19 4.25
N LEU A 275 14.76 31.71 5.39
CA LEU A 275 16.17 32.00 5.69
C LEU A 275 16.53 31.51 7.11
N PRO A 276 17.42 30.51 7.23
CA PRO A 276 17.82 30.01 8.54
C PRO A 276 18.84 30.95 9.20
N LEU A 277 18.50 31.45 10.39
CA LEU A 277 19.34 32.38 11.18
C LEU A 277 20.76 31.85 11.45
N PRO A 278 20.97 30.56 11.80
CA PRO A 278 22.31 30.02 11.97
C PRO A 278 23.19 30.16 10.72
N TYR A 279 22.65 29.93 9.53
CA TYR A 279 23.44 30.07 8.30
C TYR A 279 23.73 31.54 8.00
N LEU A 280 22.77 32.43 8.26
CA LEU A 280 22.99 33.88 8.16
C LEU A 280 24.06 34.39 9.12
N ALA A 281 24.42 33.64 10.17
CA ALA A 281 25.50 33.95 11.11
C ALA A 281 26.83 33.24 10.78
N LEU A 282 26.78 32.08 10.11
CA LEU A 282 27.97 31.24 9.83
C LEU A 282 28.54 31.44 8.42
N MET A 283 27.79 32.07 7.52
CA MET A 283 28.17 32.30 6.11
C MET A 283 28.49 33.78 5.85
N ARG A 284 29.36 34.05 4.89
CA ARG A 284 29.71 35.40 4.46
C ARG A 284 28.55 36.06 3.72
N GLY A 285 28.49 37.39 3.73
CA GLY A 285 27.42 38.13 3.06
C GLY A 285 27.34 37.90 1.54
N ASP A 286 28.48 37.64 0.87
CA ASP A 286 28.50 37.31 -0.56
C ASP A 286 28.01 35.89 -0.84
N GLU A 287 28.23 34.95 0.07
CA GLU A 287 27.67 33.58 -0.01
C GLU A 287 26.16 33.59 0.24
N VAL A 288 25.69 34.31 1.26
CA VAL A 288 24.26 34.50 1.55
C VAL A 288 23.56 35.15 0.36
N ALA A 289 24.15 36.20 -0.22
CA ALA A 289 23.60 36.86 -1.40
C ALA A 289 23.57 35.93 -2.63
N ALA A 290 24.56 35.05 -2.79
CA ALA A 290 24.57 34.06 -3.87
C ALA A 290 23.43 33.05 -3.72
N ILE A 291 23.20 32.54 -2.50
CA ILE A 291 22.10 31.61 -2.20
C ILE A 291 20.75 32.31 -2.37
N ILE A 292 20.54 33.51 -1.81
CA ILE A 292 19.30 34.26 -2.03
C ILE A 292 19.09 34.54 -3.52
N GLY A 293 20.14 34.86 -4.27
CA GLY A 293 20.06 35.04 -5.72
C GLY A 293 19.63 33.76 -6.45
N HIS A 294 20.15 32.60 -6.04
CA HIS A 294 19.70 31.29 -6.50
C HIS A 294 18.22 31.05 -6.17
N GLU A 295 17.82 31.25 -4.92
CA GLU A 295 16.43 31.06 -4.48
C GLU A 295 15.45 31.96 -5.25
N LEU A 296 15.81 33.24 -5.47
CA LEU A 296 15.01 34.17 -6.26
C LEU A 296 14.99 33.81 -7.76
N ALA A 297 15.99 33.11 -8.27
CA ALA A 297 15.98 32.64 -9.67
C ALA A 297 14.82 31.68 -9.93
N HIS A 298 14.36 30.92 -8.93
CA HIS A 298 13.15 30.10 -9.05
C HIS A 298 11.86 30.93 -9.17
N TYR A 299 11.91 32.22 -8.84
CA TYR A 299 10.84 33.20 -9.08
C TYR A 299 11.02 34.03 -10.37
N ALA A 300 12.09 33.81 -11.14
CA ALA A 300 12.32 34.47 -12.42
C ALA A 300 11.85 33.61 -13.62
N GLY A 301 11.19 34.23 -14.60
CA GLY A 301 10.90 33.62 -15.91
C GLY A 301 9.80 32.55 -15.97
N GLY A 302 9.84 31.71 -17.01
CA GLY A 302 8.84 30.68 -17.35
C GLY A 302 8.69 29.53 -16.34
N ASP A 303 9.42 29.58 -15.22
CA ASP A 303 9.42 28.55 -14.17
C ASP A 303 8.28 28.69 -13.15
N THR A 304 7.57 29.81 -13.10
CA THR A 304 6.43 29.98 -12.17
C THR A 304 5.31 28.96 -12.41
N THR A 305 4.93 28.67 -13.66
CA THR A 305 3.85 27.70 -13.93
C THR A 305 4.30 26.27 -13.67
N TYR A 306 5.56 25.94 -13.98
CA TYR A 306 6.11 24.60 -13.74
C TYR A 306 6.30 24.33 -12.25
N SER A 307 6.98 25.22 -11.53
CA SER A 307 7.31 25.01 -10.12
C SER A 307 6.11 25.20 -9.19
N GLN A 308 5.26 26.21 -9.42
CA GLN A 308 4.18 26.54 -8.49
C GLN A 308 2.90 25.71 -8.72
N ARG A 309 2.69 25.19 -9.94
CA ARG A 309 1.46 24.43 -10.26
C ARG A 309 1.72 22.99 -10.58
N PHE A 310 2.76 22.66 -11.34
CA PHE A 310 2.96 21.29 -11.81
C PHE A 310 3.61 20.40 -10.74
N LEU A 311 4.70 20.83 -10.08
CA LEU A 311 5.42 19.99 -9.10
C LEU A 311 4.54 19.53 -7.91
N PRO A 312 3.71 20.38 -7.27
CA PRO A 312 2.85 19.93 -6.17
C PRO A 312 1.81 18.88 -6.62
N ILE A 313 1.22 19.07 -7.80
CA ILE A 313 0.27 18.11 -8.38
C ILE A 313 0.98 16.81 -8.72
N TYR A 314 2.21 16.89 -9.22
CA TYR A 314 3.04 15.73 -9.55
C TYR A 314 3.33 14.86 -8.32
N ALA A 315 3.87 15.46 -7.27
CA ALA A 315 4.17 14.78 -6.00
C ALA A 315 2.92 14.18 -5.36
N GLY A 316 1.79 14.86 -5.47
CA GLY A 316 0.52 14.33 -5.03
C GLY A 316 0.13 13.03 -5.75
N VAL A 317 0.19 13.01 -7.09
CA VAL A 317 -0.18 11.85 -7.91
C VAL A 317 0.71 10.65 -7.62
N GLU A 318 2.00 10.86 -7.39
CA GLU A 318 2.95 9.83 -6.96
C GLU A 318 2.49 9.18 -5.64
N ARG A 319 2.25 9.98 -4.58
CA ARG A 319 1.77 9.47 -3.28
C ARG A 319 0.48 8.67 -3.41
N SER A 320 -0.47 9.15 -4.22
CA SER A 320 -1.74 8.45 -4.47
C SER A 320 -1.54 7.10 -5.16
N LEU A 321 -0.60 7.01 -6.12
CA LEU A 321 -0.30 5.75 -6.80
C LEU A 321 0.43 4.77 -5.89
N ASP A 322 1.34 5.25 -5.04
CA ASP A 322 2.04 4.43 -4.04
C ASP A 322 1.06 3.87 -3.00
N ALA A 323 0.12 4.68 -2.50
CA ALA A 323 -0.91 4.23 -1.57
C ALA A 323 -1.81 3.13 -2.18
N VAL A 324 -2.16 3.26 -3.47
CA VAL A 324 -2.91 2.22 -4.20
C VAL A 324 -2.06 0.97 -4.39
N ALA A 325 -0.76 1.09 -4.68
CA ALA A 325 0.13 -0.04 -4.83
C ALA A 325 0.33 -0.80 -3.50
N GLU A 326 0.46 -0.07 -2.39
CA GLU A 326 0.62 -0.62 -1.03
C GLU A 326 -0.60 -1.44 -0.61
N GLY A 327 -1.80 -0.90 -0.77
CA GLY A 327 -3.06 -1.57 -0.41
C GLY A 327 -3.35 -2.85 -1.21
N HIS A 328 -2.57 -3.13 -2.25
CA HIS A 328 -2.71 -4.33 -3.09
C HIS A 328 -1.48 -5.26 -3.03
N ARG A 329 -0.52 -5.02 -2.12
CA ARG A 329 0.60 -5.95 -1.83
C ARG A 329 0.06 -7.25 -1.21
N GLY A 330 -0.42 -8.14 -2.08
CA GLY A 330 -1.00 -9.43 -1.71
C GLY A 330 -2.06 -9.97 -2.69
N SER A 331 -2.68 -9.11 -3.52
CA SER A 331 -3.66 -9.53 -4.54
C SER A 331 -3.00 -9.89 -5.87
N LEU A 332 -2.08 -10.84 -5.84
CA LEU A 332 -1.37 -11.31 -7.03
C LEU A 332 -2.25 -12.26 -7.85
N GLY A 333 -2.90 -11.72 -8.88
CA GLY A 333 -3.54 -12.53 -9.91
C GLY A 333 -3.86 -11.75 -11.18
N LEU A 334 -4.74 -10.74 -11.10
CA LEU A 334 -5.34 -10.10 -12.28
C LEU A 334 -5.01 -8.60 -12.45
N LEU A 335 -4.77 -7.88 -11.35
CA LEU A 335 -4.60 -6.41 -11.37
C LEU A 335 -3.14 -5.95 -11.45
N GLY A 336 -2.20 -6.86 -11.17
CA GLY A 336 -0.77 -6.58 -11.19
C GLY A 336 -0.26 -5.94 -12.50
N PRO A 337 -0.74 -6.33 -13.70
CA PRO A 337 -0.36 -5.66 -14.95
C PRO A 337 -0.75 -4.17 -14.98
N SER A 338 -1.97 -3.81 -14.57
CA SER A 338 -2.45 -2.42 -14.61
C SER A 338 -1.71 -1.52 -13.62
N LEU A 339 -1.44 -2.01 -12.39
CA LEU A 339 -0.67 -1.25 -11.40
C LEU A 339 0.75 -0.97 -11.90
N ARG A 340 1.44 -1.99 -12.42
CA ARG A 340 2.79 -1.82 -12.97
C ARG A 340 2.82 -0.89 -14.19
N LEU A 341 1.72 -0.77 -14.96
CA LEU A 341 1.63 0.19 -16.06
C LEU A 341 1.54 1.63 -15.53
N GLY A 342 0.74 1.86 -14.48
CA GLY A 342 0.69 3.15 -13.80
C GLY A 342 2.06 3.58 -13.28
N VAL A 343 2.74 2.67 -12.56
CA VAL A 343 4.12 2.89 -12.05
C VAL A 343 5.09 3.16 -13.20
N PHE A 344 5.07 2.36 -14.28
CA PHE A 344 5.94 2.58 -15.44
C PHE A 344 5.76 3.97 -16.05
N VAL A 345 4.52 4.42 -16.22
CA VAL A 345 4.24 5.76 -16.76
C VAL A 345 4.80 6.83 -15.82
N MET A 346 4.60 6.70 -14.50
CA MET A 346 5.20 7.58 -13.51
C MET A 346 6.72 7.61 -13.63
N GLU A 347 7.40 6.47 -13.65
CA GLU A 347 8.86 6.43 -13.82
C GLU A 347 9.35 7.21 -15.05
N ARG A 348 8.61 7.15 -16.17
CA ARG A 348 8.97 7.91 -17.38
C ARG A 348 8.85 9.43 -17.15
N PHE A 349 7.84 9.87 -16.41
CA PHE A 349 7.71 11.26 -16.00
C PHE A 349 8.77 11.64 -14.95
N HIS A 350 9.09 10.78 -13.98
CA HIS A 350 10.14 11.03 -12.99
C HIS A 350 11.47 11.33 -13.65
N LEU A 351 11.85 10.58 -14.69
CA LEU A 351 13.08 10.83 -15.43
C LEU A 351 13.09 12.21 -16.12
N ALA A 352 11.93 12.68 -16.59
CA ALA A 352 11.80 13.99 -17.21
C ALA A 352 11.80 15.12 -16.16
N VAL A 353 11.10 14.92 -15.04
CA VAL A 353 11.07 15.85 -13.92
C VAL A 353 12.48 16.01 -13.34
N ARG A 354 13.19 14.91 -13.06
CA ARG A 354 14.59 14.93 -12.58
C ARG A 354 15.55 15.60 -13.58
N HIS A 355 15.31 15.46 -14.88
CA HIS A 355 16.11 16.16 -15.89
C HIS A 355 15.92 17.67 -15.82
N TRP A 356 14.67 18.13 -15.77
CA TRP A 356 14.36 19.56 -15.74
C TRP A 356 14.61 20.21 -14.38
N SER A 357 14.45 19.47 -13.28
CA SER A 357 14.88 19.89 -11.94
C SER A 357 16.38 20.22 -11.96
N ARG A 358 17.25 19.28 -12.37
CA ARG A 358 18.70 19.55 -12.50
C ARG A 358 19.04 20.73 -13.40
N ALA A 359 18.40 20.81 -14.58
CA ALA A 359 18.65 21.93 -15.50
C ALA A 359 18.22 23.29 -14.92
N ARG A 360 17.17 23.31 -14.09
CA ARG A 360 16.73 24.51 -13.35
C ARG A 360 17.73 24.88 -12.28
N GLU A 361 18.21 23.90 -11.52
CA GLU A 361 19.22 24.13 -10.47
C GLU A 361 20.50 24.77 -11.01
N PHE A 362 21.04 24.23 -12.13
CA PHE A 362 22.21 24.84 -12.77
C PHE A 362 21.93 26.24 -13.33
N ALA A 363 20.72 26.49 -13.84
CA ALA A 363 20.33 27.81 -14.31
C ALA A 363 20.20 28.80 -13.15
N ALA A 364 19.62 28.38 -12.03
CA ALA A 364 19.49 29.17 -10.81
C ALA A 364 20.87 29.48 -10.20
N ASP A 365 21.80 28.52 -10.20
CA ASP A 365 23.20 28.73 -9.82
C ASP A 365 23.88 29.79 -10.69
N ALA A 366 23.73 29.70 -12.01
CA ALA A 366 24.29 30.69 -12.93
C ALA A 366 23.70 32.09 -12.72
N VAL A 367 22.40 32.18 -12.42
CA VAL A 367 21.72 33.44 -12.10
C VAL A 367 22.22 34.00 -10.76
N GLY A 368 22.32 33.18 -9.71
CA GLY A 368 22.86 33.57 -8.41
C GLY A 368 24.33 34.04 -8.49
N ALA A 369 25.14 33.37 -9.30
CA ALA A 369 26.51 33.77 -9.60
C ALA A 369 26.58 35.09 -10.37
N GLY A 370 25.65 35.34 -11.29
CA GLY A 370 25.52 36.61 -12.02
C GLY A 370 25.16 37.79 -11.12
N ALA A 371 24.42 37.56 -10.02
CA ALA A 371 24.10 38.59 -9.03
C ALA A 371 25.26 38.93 -8.09
N THR A 372 26.20 37.98 -7.91
CA THR A 372 27.33 38.06 -6.99
C THR A 372 28.65 37.77 -7.71
N SER A 373 29.17 36.54 -7.59
CA SER A 373 30.28 36.02 -8.37
C SER A 373 30.24 34.49 -8.44
N VAL A 374 30.94 33.92 -9.41
CA VAL A 374 31.13 32.46 -9.55
C VAL A 374 31.82 31.88 -8.30
N ASP A 375 32.84 32.57 -7.78
CA ASP A 375 33.59 32.10 -6.61
C ASP A 375 32.73 32.11 -5.33
N ALA A 376 31.96 33.18 -5.12
CA ALA A 376 31.02 33.26 -3.99
C ALA A 376 29.96 32.17 -4.06
N SER A 377 29.41 31.88 -5.25
CA SER A 377 28.41 30.82 -5.43
C SER A 377 28.99 29.43 -5.22
N ALA A 378 30.16 29.14 -5.80
CA ALA A 378 30.82 27.85 -5.62
C ALA A 378 31.20 27.61 -4.14
N ARG A 379 31.68 28.65 -3.46
CA ARG A 379 32.00 28.58 -2.03
C ARG A 379 30.75 28.43 -1.18
N ALA A 380 29.66 29.14 -1.49
CA ALA A 380 28.39 29.00 -0.80
C ALA A 380 27.85 27.56 -0.87
N LEU A 381 27.86 26.94 -2.05
CA LEU A 381 27.41 25.55 -2.23
C LEU A 381 28.17 24.56 -1.34
N LEU A 382 29.50 24.68 -1.28
CA LEU A 382 30.35 23.83 -0.44
C LEU A 382 30.15 24.15 1.05
N ARG A 383 30.09 25.44 1.40
CA ARG A 383 29.95 25.88 2.78
C ARG A 383 28.60 25.50 3.39
N THR A 384 27.51 25.48 2.61
CA THR A 384 26.21 24.97 3.06
C THR A 384 26.33 23.54 3.59
N GLY A 385 27.06 22.67 2.89
CA GLY A 385 27.32 21.30 3.35
C GLY A 385 28.20 21.22 4.60
N ALA A 386 29.18 22.13 4.74
CA ALA A 386 30.06 22.17 5.92
C ALA A 386 29.38 22.74 7.18
N VAL A 387 28.43 23.67 7.01
CA VAL A 387 27.70 24.34 8.10
C VAL A 387 26.55 23.49 8.61
N GLY A 388 25.82 22.81 7.71
CA GLY A 388 24.60 22.08 8.04
C GLY A 388 24.73 21.11 9.21
N PRO A 389 25.75 20.23 9.25
CA PRO A 389 25.95 19.30 10.36
C PRO A 389 26.07 19.99 11.72
N ARG A 390 26.80 21.12 11.82
CA ARG A 390 26.99 21.84 13.09
C ARG A 390 25.71 22.48 13.61
N VAL A 391 24.89 22.99 12.69
CA VAL A 391 23.57 23.51 13.03
C VAL A 391 22.67 22.35 13.49
N ALA A 392 22.64 21.26 12.73
CA ALA A 392 21.82 20.09 13.05
C ALA A 392 22.18 19.46 14.41
N GLU A 393 23.47 19.25 14.69
CA GLU A 393 23.98 18.75 15.98
C GLU A 393 23.55 19.65 17.14
N THR A 394 23.61 20.98 16.95
CA THR A 394 23.23 21.95 17.97
C THR A 394 21.72 21.91 18.25
N LEU A 395 20.90 21.87 17.20
CA LEU A 395 19.44 21.77 17.34
C LEU A 395 19.01 20.41 17.91
N GLN A 396 19.68 19.32 17.51
CA GLN A 396 19.43 17.99 18.04
C GLN A 396 19.75 17.92 19.54
N ALA A 397 20.90 18.44 19.97
CA ALA A 397 21.25 18.49 21.39
C ALA A 397 20.24 19.32 22.21
N ALA A 398 19.74 20.43 21.64
CA ALA A 398 18.69 21.23 22.26
C ALA A 398 17.33 20.50 22.30
N ALA A 399 17.00 19.71 21.27
CA ALA A 399 15.79 18.91 21.26
C ALA A 399 15.85 17.72 22.23
N GLU A 400 17.02 17.11 22.42
CA GLU A 400 17.24 16.02 23.38
C GLU A 400 17.15 16.49 24.85
N ALA A 401 17.51 17.75 25.13
CA ALA A 401 17.50 18.34 26.47
C ALA A 401 16.99 19.80 26.46
N PRO A 402 15.69 20.02 26.18
CA PRO A 402 15.14 21.36 25.96
C PRO A 402 15.21 22.29 27.18
N ASP A 403 15.24 21.73 28.39
CA ASP A 403 15.33 22.51 29.64
C ASP A 403 16.78 22.92 29.98
N ALA A 404 17.77 22.26 29.39
CA ALA A 404 19.19 22.60 29.51
C ALA A 404 19.72 23.36 28.28
N ALA A 405 18.87 23.62 27.29
CA ALA A 405 19.25 24.28 26.06
C ALA A 405 19.67 25.74 26.31
N PRO A 406 20.71 26.25 25.60
CA PRO A 406 21.07 27.66 25.65
C PRO A 406 19.92 28.58 25.20
N PRO A 407 19.81 29.81 25.73
CA PRO A 407 18.75 30.75 25.36
C PRO A 407 18.87 31.31 23.94
N ASP A 408 20.03 31.14 23.30
CA ASP A 408 20.27 31.53 21.90
C ASP A 408 20.99 30.40 21.17
N LEU A 409 20.22 29.63 20.39
CA LEU A 409 20.75 28.50 19.62
C LEU A 409 21.58 28.94 18.41
N VAL A 410 21.42 30.17 17.93
CA VAL A 410 22.26 30.72 16.85
C VAL A 410 23.66 30.99 17.38
N ALA A 411 23.76 31.62 18.55
CA ALA A 411 25.03 31.79 19.25
C ALA A 411 25.66 30.44 19.61
N ALA A 412 24.86 29.48 20.11
CA ALA A 412 25.34 28.14 20.42
C ALA A 412 25.90 27.40 19.20
N ALA A 413 25.28 27.55 18.02
CA ALA A 413 25.76 26.94 16.78
C ALA A 413 27.09 27.55 16.32
N LEU A 414 27.27 28.87 16.47
CA LEU A 414 28.56 29.53 16.22
C LEU A 414 29.65 29.05 17.16
N ASP A 415 29.34 29.01 18.45
CA ASP A 415 30.23 28.51 19.49
C ASP A 415 30.66 27.05 19.22
N HIS A 416 29.72 26.23 18.77
CA HIS A 416 29.99 24.86 18.34
C HIS A 416 30.95 24.83 17.14
N ALA A 417 30.64 25.60 16.08
CA ALA A 417 31.48 25.68 14.89
C ALA A 417 32.90 26.20 15.20
N ILE A 418 33.07 27.12 16.15
CA ILE A 418 34.38 27.63 16.57
C ILE A 418 35.17 26.55 17.31
N ARG A 419 34.54 25.84 18.25
CA ARG A 419 35.21 24.82 19.08
C ARG A 419 35.62 23.60 18.27
N ASN A 420 34.73 23.12 17.40
CA ASN A 420 34.88 21.83 16.73
C ASN A 420 35.26 21.96 15.25
N GLY A 421 35.35 23.18 14.73
CA GLY A 421 35.47 23.44 13.30
C GLY A 421 34.17 23.19 12.55
N LEU A 422 34.14 23.56 11.28
CA LEU A 422 33.10 23.10 10.35
C LEU A 422 33.41 21.66 9.89
N ASP A 423 32.42 20.99 9.35
CA ASP A 423 32.65 19.67 8.77
C ASP A 423 33.41 19.78 7.43
N ASP A 424 34.04 18.69 6.99
CA ASP A 424 34.79 18.67 5.73
C ASP A 424 33.84 18.87 4.54
N PRO A 425 33.94 19.95 3.75
CA PRO A 425 33.04 20.15 2.61
C PRO A 425 33.17 19.02 1.56
N ALA A 426 34.29 18.29 1.52
CA ALA A 426 34.48 17.15 0.64
C ALA A 426 33.70 15.90 1.06
N ALA A 427 33.23 15.81 2.32
CA ALA A 427 32.33 14.74 2.74
C ALA A 427 30.95 14.88 2.07
N HIS A 428 30.50 16.13 1.87
CA HIS A 428 29.13 16.47 1.49
C HIS A 428 28.96 16.78 -0.01
N TRP A 429 30.04 17.03 -0.74
CA TRP A 429 29.97 17.53 -2.12
C TRP A 429 29.38 16.54 -3.16
N GLN A 430 29.23 15.26 -2.82
CA GLN A 430 28.60 14.23 -3.67
C GLN A 430 27.16 13.94 -3.28
N GLU A 431 26.68 14.50 -2.17
CA GLU A 431 25.32 14.27 -1.69
C GLU A 431 24.31 15.08 -2.50
N GLU A 432 23.16 14.46 -2.80
CA GLU A 432 21.99 15.16 -3.31
C GLU A 432 21.32 15.88 -2.13
N GLN A 433 21.18 17.21 -2.19
CA GLN A 433 20.52 17.96 -1.12
C GLN A 433 19.01 17.82 -1.25
N ALA A 434 18.33 17.45 -0.16
CA ALA A 434 16.89 17.35 -0.11
C ALA A 434 16.25 18.76 -0.04
N HIS A 435 15.21 19.00 -0.84
CA HIS A 435 14.35 20.18 -0.78
C HIS A 435 12.92 19.74 -0.41
N PRO A 436 12.11 20.54 0.32
CA PRO A 436 10.73 20.17 0.68
C PRO A 436 9.83 19.78 -0.50
N THR A 437 10.19 20.21 -1.72
CA THR A 437 9.43 19.97 -2.95
C THR A 437 10.24 19.43 -4.14
N ASP A 438 11.57 19.24 -3.99
CA ASP A 438 12.47 18.82 -5.10
C ASP A 438 13.75 18.12 -4.54
N THR A 439 14.70 17.77 -5.40
CA THR A 439 16.03 17.25 -5.00
C THR A 439 17.10 17.94 -5.82
N HIS A 440 18.12 18.52 -5.17
CA HIS A 440 19.20 19.21 -5.87
C HIS A 440 20.25 18.21 -6.38
N PRO A 441 20.82 18.43 -7.59
CA PRO A 441 21.97 17.66 -8.04
C PRO A 441 23.16 17.82 -7.09
N PRO A 442 24.11 16.87 -7.10
CA PRO A 442 25.30 16.93 -6.25
C PRO A 442 26.05 18.26 -6.37
N THR A 443 26.50 18.79 -5.23
CA THR A 443 27.24 20.06 -5.17
C THR A 443 28.42 20.11 -6.15
N ARG A 444 29.14 19.00 -6.32
CA ARG A 444 30.22 18.89 -7.31
C ARG A 444 29.77 19.18 -8.74
N GLU A 445 28.60 18.67 -9.15
CA GLU A 445 28.06 18.92 -10.49
C GLU A 445 27.66 20.39 -10.65
N ARG A 446 27.06 20.98 -9.61
CA ARG A 446 26.65 22.40 -9.58
C ARG A 446 27.84 23.35 -9.68
N VAL A 447 28.91 23.10 -8.91
CA VAL A 447 30.15 23.90 -8.98
C VAL A 447 30.82 23.76 -10.36
N ALA A 448 30.83 22.55 -10.93
CA ALA A 448 31.34 22.33 -12.28
C ALA A 448 30.50 23.05 -13.36
N ALA A 449 29.17 23.10 -13.20
CA ALA A 449 28.28 23.81 -14.11
C ALA A 449 28.49 25.34 -14.10
N LEU A 450 28.95 25.89 -12.97
CA LEU A 450 29.41 27.29 -12.86
C LEU A 450 30.75 27.56 -13.58
N GLY A 451 31.42 26.51 -14.09
CA GLY A 451 32.73 26.62 -14.71
C GLY A 451 33.90 26.74 -13.72
N ARG A 452 33.68 26.44 -12.43
CA ARG A 452 34.72 26.48 -11.39
C ARG A 452 35.19 25.07 -11.05
N SER A 453 36.49 24.85 -11.00
CA SER A 453 37.09 23.64 -10.44
C SER A 453 37.16 23.72 -8.92
N ILE A 454 36.89 22.60 -8.24
CA ILE A 454 37.07 22.50 -6.79
C ILE A 454 38.55 22.23 -6.52
N ASP A 455 39.29 23.29 -6.19
CA ASP A 455 40.69 23.25 -5.81
C ASP A 455 40.87 23.37 -4.29
N ALA A 456 42.12 23.21 -3.83
CA ALA A 456 42.45 23.25 -2.40
C ALA A 456 42.09 24.60 -1.76
N ASP A 457 42.23 25.70 -2.50
CA ASP A 457 41.93 27.05 -2.00
C ASP A 457 40.43 27.24 -1.78
N LEU A 458 39.60 26.81 -2.74
CA LEU A 458 38.14 26.86 -2.60
C LEU A 458 37.66 25.96 -1.46
N MET A 459 38.23 24.77 -1.32
CA MET A 459 37.90 23.83 -0.23
C MET A 459 38.26 24.42 1.14
N ALA A 460 39.47 24.98 1.26
CA ALA A 460 39.93 25.64 2.47
C ALA A 460 39.06 26.86 2.81
N ALA A 461 38.66 27.65 1.82
CA ALA A 461 37.78 28.79 2.01
C ALA A 461 36.37 28.38 2.46
N ALA A 462 35.81 27.31 1.88
CA ALA A 462 34.49 26.79 2.25
C ALA A 462 34.48 26.20 3.68
N GLY A 463 35.53 25.46 4.05
CA GLY A 463 35.70 24.86 5.38
C GLY A 463 36.24 25.81 6.45
N ALA A 464 36.50 27.08 6.13
CA ALA A 464 37.07 28.03 7.07
C ALA A 464 36.14 28.27 8.27
N VAL A 465 36.70 28.13 9.47
CA VAL A 465 35.99 28.37 10.73
C VAL A 465 35.50 29.82 10.79
N PRO A 466 34.21 30.07 11.09
CA PRO A 466 33.70 31.42 11.26
C PRO A 466 34.46 32.20 12.36
N PRO A 467 34.70 33.51 12.20
CA PRO A 467 35.36 34.29 13.24
C PRO A 467 34.47 34.43 14.49
N PRO A 468 35.04 34.63 15.70
CA PRO A 468 34.26 34.77 16.94
C PRO A 468 33.21 35.89 16.94
N HIS A 469 33.39 36.92 16.11
CA HIS A 469 32.47 38.03 15.98
C HIS A 469 31.44 37.84 14.85
N ALA A 470 31.37 36.65 14.22
CA ALA A 470 30.48 36.38 13.09
C ALA A 470 29.01 36.63 13.43
N LEU A 471 28.58 36.39 14.67
CA LEU A 471 27.20 36.67 15.12
C LEU A 471 26.80 38.14 14.90
N GLY A 472 27.76 39.07 15.02
CA GLY A 472 27.54 40.50 14.80
C GLY A 472 27.12 40.86 13.38
N GLN A 473 27.33 39.98 12.40
CA GLN A 473 26.91 40.22 11.01
C GLN A 473 25.39 40.23 10.84
N LEU A 474 24.64 39.62 11.77
CA LEU A 474 23.19 39.66 11.75
C LEU A 474 22.63 41.09 11.88
N ALA A 475 23.39 42.01 12.49
CA ALA A 475 23.02 43.42 12.56
C ALA A 475 23.01 44.12 11.17
N ALA A 476 23.65 43.52 10.16
CA ALA A 476 23.54 44.00 8.78
C ALA A 476 22.17 43.68 8.15
N TYR A 477 21.44 42.71 8.71
CA TYR A 477 20.16 42.23 8.19
C TYR A 477 18.97 42.72 9.03
N PHE A 478 19.11 42.66 10.36
CA PHE A 478 18.03 42.85 11.33
C PHE A 478 18.23 44.08 12.22
N ALA A 479 17.13 44.71 12.64
CA ALA A 479 17.15 45.82 13.58
C ALA A 479 17.52 45.37 15.00
N ASP A 480 16.97 44.23 15.45
CA ASP A 480 17.32 43.56 16.71
C ASP A 480 17.58 42.05 16.48
N PRO A 481 18.79 41.66 16.07
CA PRO A 481 19.11 40.25 15.80
C PRO A 481 19.13 39.38 17.07
N ALA A 482 19.38 39.97 18.25
CA ALA A 482 19.50 39.22 19.50
C ALA A 482 18.13 38.86 20.07
N GLU A 483 17.15 39.76 19.97
CA GLU A 483 15.75 39.43 20.28
C GLU A 483 15.22 38.37 19.30
N LEU A 484 15.48 38.52 18.00
CA LEU A 484 14.99 37.59 16.99
C LEU A 484 15.55 36.16 17.18
N SER A 485 16.85 36.02 17.50
CA SER A 485 17.49 34.71 17.69
C SER A 485 16.98 34.01 18.95
N ARG A 486 16.75 34.75 20.04
CA ARG A 486 16.13 34.21 21.26
C ARG A 486 14.67 33.81 21.03
N ALA A 487 13.89 34.66 20.36
CA ALA A 487 12.50 34.36 20.05
C ALA A 487 12.35 33.12 19.14
N ALA A 488 13.25 32.94 18.16
CA ALA A 488 13.29 31.74 17.33
C ALA A 488 13.74 30.49 18.11
N THR A 489 14.59 30.66 19.13
CA THR A 489 14.99 29.60 20.06
C THR A 489 13.83 29.15 20.92
N ASP A 490 13.10 30.09 21.51
CA ASP A 490 11.90 29.81 22.32
C ASP A 490 10.85 29.06 21.48
N ASP A 491 10.59 29.52 20.26
CA ASP A 491 9.67 28.86 19.33
C ASP A 491 10.06 27.40 19.03
N PHE A 492 11.34 27.16 18.76
CA PHE A 492 11.85 25.82 18.48
C PHE A 492 11.70 24.91 19.69
N LEU A 493 12.10 25.37 20.88
CA LEU A 493 12.00 24.59 22.12
C LEU A 493 10.54 24.32 22.49
N ASP A 494 9.64 25.29 22.29
CA ASP A 494 8.21 25.10 22.53
C ASP A 494 7.58 24.12 21.53
N ALA A 495 8.00 24.15 20.26
CA ALA A 495 7.58 23.16 19.27
C ALA A 495 8.06 21.75 19.64
N VAL A 496 9.31 21.59 20.10
CA VAL A 496 9.84 20.32 20.61
C VAL A 496 9.02 19.84 21.81
N ARG A 497 8.79 20.70 22.82
CA ARG A 497 7.98 20.35 23.99
C ARG A 497 6.55 19.94 23.62
N ALA A 498 5.92 20.65 22.68
CA ALA A 498 4.59 20.33 22.19
C ALA A 498 4.55 18.98 21.46
N GLN A 499 5.58 18.69 20.65
CA GLN A 499 5.73 17.41 19.96
C GLN A 499 5.94 16.26 20.95
N ASP A 500 6.80 16.44 21.95
CA ASP A 500 7.04 15.46 23.00
C ASP A 500 5.79 15.20 23.83
N ALA A 501 5.04 16.25 24.19
CA ALA A 501 3.77 16.14 24.88
C ALA A 501 2.73 15.39 24.04
N ALA A 502 2.63 15.68 22.73
CA ALA A 502 1.73 14.99 21.82
C ALA A 502 2.12 13.52 21.64
N TYR A 503 3.41 13.22 21.51
CA TYR A 503 3.93 11.86 21.41
C TYR A 503 3.63 11.08 22.69
N ARG A 504 3.90 11.68 23.86
CA ARG A 504 3.57 11.07 25.16
C ARG A 504 2.07 10.82 25.32
N ALA A 505 1.22 11.79 24.97
CA ALA A 505 -0.23 11.62 24.99
C ALA A 505 -0.71 10.51 24.05
N HIS A 506 -0.07 10.36 22.87
CA HIS A 506 -0.35 9.25 21.95
C HIS A 506 0.03 7.89 22.56
N LEU A 507 1.19 7.80 23.23
CA LEU A 507 1.60 6.60 23.95
C LEU A 507 0.64 6.28 25.10
N GLU A 508 0.26 7.27 25.90
CA GLU A 508 -0.69 7.12 27.01
C GLU A 508 -2.06 6.65 26.51
N ALA A 509 -2.58 7.23 25.43
CA ALA A 509 -3.83 6.81 24.80
C ALA A 509 -3.75 5.37 24.27
N THR A 510 -2.64 5.00 23.62
CA THR A 510 -2.39 3.65 23.11
C THR A 510 -2.31 2.63 24.25
N ALA A 511 -1.64 2.99 25.35
CA ALA A 511 -1.53 2.16 26.55
C ALA A 511 -2.89 1.98 27.26
N ALA A 512 -3.74 3.01 27.25
CA ALA A 512 -5.06 3.04 27.86
C ALA A 512 -6.14 2.32 27.04
N GLU A 513 -5.93 2.08 25.73
CA GLU A 513 -6.87 1.33 24.88
C GLU A 513 -7.11 -0.08 25.41
N ILE A 514 -6.08 -0.67 26.04
CA ILE A 514 -6.17 -1.96 26.72
C ILE A 514 -6.39 -1.73 28.21
N GLY A 515 -7.62 -1.95 28.67
CA GLY A 515 -7.99 -1.93 30.09
C GLY A 515 -7.30 -3.02 30.91
N THR A 516 -7.64 -3.12 32.20
CA THR A 516 -7.02 -4.09 33.13
C THR A 516 -7.63 -5.50 33.08
N GLU A 517 -8.70 -5.69 32.31
CA GLU A 517 -9.42 -6.95 32.25
C GLU A 517 -8.79 -7.96 31.28
N GLU A 518 -8.74 -9.22 31.70
CA GLU A 518 -8.34 -10.33 30.82
C GLU A 518 -9.41 -10.60 29.76
N ARG A 519 -9.01 -10.59 28.49
CA ARG A 519 -9.91 -10.92 27.38
C ARG A 519 -9.76 -12.39 26.98
N VAL A 520 -10.79 -13.18 27.29
CA VAL A 520 -10.83 -14.61 26.98
C VAL A 520 -11.37 -14.84 25.56
N LEU A 521 -10.52 -15.30 24.65
CA LEU A 521 -10.88 -15.71 23.30
C LEU A 521 -11.27 -17.19 23.26
N ARG A 522 -12.44 -17.48 22.68
CA ARG A 522 -12.99 -18.83 22.56
C ARG A 522 -13.11 -19.25 21.10
N ALA A 523 -12.88 -20.54 20.83
CA ALA A 523 -12.95 -21.10 19.48
C ALA A 523 -14.39 -21.14 18.95
N ASN A 524 -14.59 -20.76 17.67
CA ASN A 524 -15.90 -20.82 17.02
C ASN A 524 -16.22 -22.23 16.48
N ASN A 525 -16.40 -23.20 17.37
CA ASN A 525 -16.81 -24.55 16.97
C ASN A 525 -18.32 -24.65 16.69
N ARG A 526 -19.10 -23.66 17.14
CA ARG A 526 -20.57 -23.65 17.05
C ARG A 526 -21.06 -23.46 15.62
N SER A 527 -20.46 -22.58 14.83
CA SER A 527 -20.82 -22.41 13.41
C SER A 527 -20.59 -23.71 12.62
N ARG A 528 -19.46 -24.38 12.84
CA ARG A 528 -19.16 -25.69 12.24
C ARG A 528 -20.13 -26.77 12.71
N GLY A 529 -20.47 -26.80 14.00
CA GLY A 529 -21.45 -27.71 14.56
C GLY A 529 -22.86 -27.51 14.00
N ILE A 530 -23.31 -26.26 13.84
CA ILE A 530 -24.59 -25.90 13.22
C ILE A 530 -24.58 -26.27 11.73
N ALA A 531 -23.52 -25.93 10.99
CA ALA A 531 -23.42 -26.25 9.57
C ALA A 531 -23.48 -27.77 9.31
N LEU A 532 -22.81 -28.58 10.15
CA LEU A 532 -22.89 -30.04 10.08
C LEU A 532 -24.27 -30.58 10.47
N ALA A 533 -24.92 -29.98 11.48
CA ALA A 533 -26.28 -30.35 11.89
C ALA A 533 -27.33 -29.98 10.83
N VAL A 534 -27.22 -28.79 10.21
CA VAL A 534 -28.07 -28.33 9.10
C VAL A 534 -27.83 -29.21 7.87
N GLY A 535 -26.57 -29.52 7.55
CA GLY A 535 -26.24 -30.47 6.49
C GLY A 535 -26.86 -31.84 6.73
N GLY A 536 -26.76 -32.38 7.96
CA GLY A 536 -27.41 -33.62 8.35
C GLY A 536 -28.94 -33.56 8.22
N GLY A 537 -29.56 -32.45 8.62
CA GLY A 537 -31.00 -32.20 8.45
C GLY A 537 -31.43 -32.10 6.99
N LEU A 538 -30.63 -31.46 6.13
CA LEU A 538 -30.88 -31.38 4.70
C LEU A 538 -30.83 -32.78 4.06
N PHE A 539 -29.84 -33.61 4.44
CA PHE A 539 -29.79 -35.01 4.00
C PHE A 539 -30.98 -35.84 4.49
N ALA A 540 -31.52 -35.55 5.68
CA ALA A 540 -32.74 -36.17 6.17
C ALA A 540 -33.98 -35.74 5.36
N VAL A 541 -34.07 -34.46 4.97
CA VAL A 541 -35.14 -33.95 4.09
C VAL A 541 -35.03 -34.57 2.69
N ILE A 542 -33.81 -34.64 2.13
CA ILE A 542 -33.54 -35.29 0.85
C ILE A 542 -33.89 -36.78 0.92
N ALA A 543 -33.49 -37.49 1.97
CA ALA A 543 -33.87 -38.88 2.20
C ALA A 543 -35.40 -39.05 2.26
N THR A 544 -36.10 -38.12 2.92
CA THR A 544 -37.57 -38.14 3.00
C THR A 544 -38.21 -37.89 1.63
N ALA A 545 -37.70 -36.93 0.87
CA ALA A 545 -38.19 -36.65 -0.48
C ALA A 545 -37.95 -37.83 -1.44
N ILE A 546 -36.79 -38.50 -1.34
CA ILE A 546 -36.47 -39.71 -2.10
C ILE A 546 -37.38 -40.87 -1.70
N ALA A 547 -37.69 -41.02 -0.40
CA ALA A 547 -38.60 -42.06 0.08
C ALA A 547 -40.05 -41.84 -0.37
N VAL A 548 -40.50 -40.59 -0.51
CA VAL A 548 -41.88 -40.23 -0.86
C VAL A 548 -42.09 -40.16 -2.38
N PHE A 549 -41.18 -39.51 -3.10
CA PHE A 549 -41.35 -39.21 -4.53
C PHE A 549 -40.50 -40.12 -5.45
N GLY A 550 -39.47 -40.78 -4.89
CA GLY A 550 -38.43 -41.43 -5.69
C GLY A 550 -37.59 -40.40 -6.45
N VAL A 551 -36.41 -40.81 -6.93
CA VAL A 551 -35.66 -39.98 -7.88
C VAL A 551 -36.12 -40.33 -9.30
N PRO A 552 -36.63 -39.35 -10.08
CA PRO A 552 -37.01 -39.58 -11.46
C PRO A 552 -35.81 -40.10 -12.25
N GLY A 553 -35.98 -41.18 -13.00
CA GLY A 553 -34.88 -41.75 -13.80
C GLY A 553 -33.97 -42.75 -13.09
N ILE A 554 -34.26 -43.19 -11.87
CA ILE A 554 -33.44 -44.20 -11.17
C ILE A 554 -34.24 -45.49 -10.90
N SER A 555 -33.60 -46.67 -10.97
CA SER A 555 -34.27 -47.95 -10.71
C SER A 555 -34.66 -48.11 -9.22
N PRO A 556 -35.73 -48.85 -8.86
CA PRO A 556 -36.19 -48.98 -7.48
C PRO A 556 -35.15 -49.53 -6.49
N LYS A 557 -34.24 -50.41 -6.96
CA LYS A 557 -33.15 -50.97 -6.14
C LYS A 557 -32.05 -49.93 -5.90
N ASP A 558 -31.72 -49.13 -6.91
CA ASP A 558 -30.71 -48.07 -6.79
C ASP A 558 -31.25 -46.89 -5.97
N ASN A 559 -32.56 -46.60 -6.04
CA ASN A 559 -33.22 -45.64 -5.14
C ASN A 559 -33.09 -46.05 -3.66
N GLY A 560 -33.16 -47.35 -3.35
CA GLY A 560 -32.93 -47.86 -1.99
C GLY A 560 -31.49 -47.63 -1.50
N VAL A 561 -30.51 -47.74 -2.39
CA VAL A 561 -29.10 -47.46 -2.08
C VAL A 561 -28.86 -45.97 -1.86
N VAL A 562 -29.39 -45.11 -2.74
CA VAL A 562 -29.29 -43.64 -2.60
C VAL A 562 -29.97 -43.17 -1.32
N LEU A 563 -31.13 -43.74 -0.98
CA LEU A 563 -31.83 -43.48 0.29
C LEU A 563 -30.99 -43.90 1.51
N ALA A 564 -30.40 -45.09 1.49
CA ALA A 564 -29.56 -45.58 2.58
C ALA A 564 -28.29 -44.73 2.77
N VAL A 565 -27.69 -44.26 1.67
CA VAL A 565 -26.54 -43.35 1.69
C VAL A 565 -26.94 -41.98 2.23
N ALA A 566 -28.08 -41.43 1.80
CA ALA A 566 -28.59 -40.15 2.31
C ALA A 566 -28.90 -40.21 3.82
N LEU A 567 -29.51 -41.31 4.30
CA LEU A 567 -29.74 -41.55 5.72
C LEU A 567 -28.44 -41.74 6.51
N GLY A 568 -27.48 -42.50 5.97
CA GLY A 568 -26.17 -42.72 6.58
C GLY A 568 -25.35 -41.43 6.71
N LEU A 569 -25.33 -40.60 5.65
CA LEU A 569 -24.69 -39.29 5.66
C LEU A 569 -25.41 -38.32 6.61
N GLY A 570 -26.75 -38.33 6.62
CA GLY A 570 -27.56 -37.55 7.55
C GLY A 570 -27.25 -37.88 9.01
N ALA A 571 -27.20 -39.17 9.35
CA ALA A 571 -26.88 -39.64 10.70
C ALA A 571 -25.42 -39.32 11.10
N LEU A 572 -24.46 -39.50 10.19
CA LEU A 572 -23.05 -39.21 10.44
C LEU A 572 -22.80 -37.71 10.66
N LEU A 573 -23.30 -36.86 9.76
CA LEU A 573 -23.15 -35.40 9.85
C LEU A 573 -23.93 -34.83 11.04
N GLY A 574 -25.15 -35.32 11.28
CA GLY A 574 -25.97 -34.95 12.43
C GLY A 574 -25.32 -35.35 13.76
N ALA A 575 -24.82 -36.58 13.88
CA ALA A 575 -24.12 -37.04 15.08
C ALA A 575 -22.81 -36.27 15.31
N ALA A 576 -22.01 -36.04 14.26
CA ALA A 576 -20.79 -35.25 14.33
C ALA A 576 -21.08 -33.78 14.72
N GLY A 577 -22.11 -33.17 14.14
CA GLY A 577 -22.59 -31.83 14.49
C GLY A 577 -23.03 -31.75 15.95
N ALA A 578 -23.84 -32.70 16.42
CA ALA A 578 -24.28 -32.79 17.82
C ALA A 578 -23.11 -33.00 18.80
N LEU A 579 -22.12 -33.82 18.45
CA LEU A 579 -20.92 -34.04 19.27
C LEU A 579 -20.07 -32.77 19.40
N ILE A 580 -19.92 -32.03 18.30
CA ILE A 580 -19.20 -30.74 18.28
C ILE A 580 -19.95 -29.68 19.09
N LEU A 581 -21.28 -29.61 18.96
CA LEU A 581 -22.12 -28.69 19.75
C LEU A 581 -22.13 -29.05 21.24
N ARG A 582 -22.07 -30.34 21.59
CA ARG A 582 -21.96 -30.82 22.98
C ARG A 582 -20.61 -30.54 23.64
N ARG A 583 -19.52 -30.51 22.86
CA ARG A 583 -18.16 -30.24 23.38
C ARG A 583 -17.87 -28.77 23.69
N GLY A 584 -18.79 -27.85 23.36
CA GLY A 584 -18.69 -26.43 23.71
C GLY A 584 -17.58 -25.65 22.97
N GLU A 585 -17.37 -24.41 23.41
CA GLU A 585 -16.36 -23.48 22.86
C GLU A 585 -15.15 -23.39 23.82
N PRO A 586 -14.08 -24.17 23.57
CA PRO A 586 -12.91 -24.16 24.44
C PRO A 586 -12.21 -22.80 24.40
N VAL A 587 -11.62 -22.41 25.53
CA VAL A 587 -10.71 -21.26 25.59
C VAL A 587 -9.52 -21.54 24.68
N MET A 588 -9.18 -20.56 23.86
CA MET A 588 -8.14 -20.62 22.85
C MET A 588 -6.93 -19.80 23.29
N LEU A 589 -7.18 -18.56 23.68
CA LEU A 589 -6.19 -17.59 24.12
C LEU A 589 -6.83 -16.72 25.20
N VAL A 590 -6.03 -16.32 26.19
CA VAL A 590 -6.38 -15.28 27.13
C VAL A 590 -5.37 -14.16 26.92
N LEU A 591 -5.84 -12.99 26.54
CA LEU A 591 -5.02 -11.80 26.35
C LEU A 591 -5.15 -10.95 27.61
N SER A 592 -4.05 -10.78 28.32
CA SER A 592 -3.96 -9.85 29.44
C SER A 592 -3.06 -8.67 29.05
N PRO A 593 -3.10 -7.57 29.79
CA PRO A 593 -2.21 -6.44 29.55
C PRO A 593 -0.73 -6.80 29.70
N GLU A 594 -0.42 -7.81 30.51
CA GLU A 594 0.95 -8.27 30.81
C GLU A 594 1.45 -9.28 29.77
N GLY A 595 0.56 -10.03 29.12
CA GLY A 595 0.99 -11.04 28.15
C GLY A 595 -0.10 -11.90 27.53
N LEU A 596 0.36 -12.85 26.74
CA LEU A 596 -0.47 -13.83 26.04
C LEU A 596 -0.41 -15.18 26.77
N LYS A 597 -1.59 -15.68 27.17
CA LYS A 597 -1.73 -16.99 27.81
C LYS A 597 -2.47 -17.96 26.90
N ALA A 598 -1.80 -19.07 26.56
CA ALA A 598 -2.38 -20.15 25.77
C ALA A 598 -2.59 -21.39 26.65
N PRO A 599 -3.77 -22.05 26.61
CA PRO A 599 -4.04 -23.20 27.48
C PRO A 599 -3.17 -24.44 27.26
N GLY A 600 -2.32 -24.46 26.23
CA GLY A 600 -1.34 -25.51 25.98
C GLY A 600 0.07 -25.21 26.51
N LEU A 601 0.27 -24.06 27.14
CA LEU A 601 1.53 -23.60 27.73
C LEU A 601 1.44 -23.54 29.26
N ASP A 602 2.56 -23.77 29.94
CA ASP A 602 2.70 -23.71 31.41
C ASP A 602 2.66 -22.28 31.98
N ARG A 603 3.00 -21.28 31.17
CA ARG A 603 3.12 -19.87 31.58
C ARG A 603 2.55 -18.90 30.55
N THR A 604 2.29 -17.68 31.01
CA THR A 604 1.98 -16.52 30.17
C THR A 604 3.27 -16.05 29.49
N ILE A 605 3.21 -15.73 28.19
CA ILE A 605 4.31 -15.11 27.46
C ILE A 605 4.14 -13.59 27.57
N PRO A 606 5.05 -12.88 28.24
CA PRO A 606 4.97 -11.42 28.34
C PRO A 606 5.07 -10.76 26.96
N TRP A 607 4.33 -9.68 26.73
CA TRP A 607 4.40 -8.96 25.46
C TRP A 607 5.81 -8.42 25.18
N ASP A 608 6.51 -7.94 26.23
CA ASP A 608 7.87 -7.41 26.14
C ASP A 608 8.93 -8.47 25.79
N SER A 609 8.58 -9.76 25.93
CA SER A 609 9.45 -10.89 25.61
C SER A 609 9.24 -11.41 24.19
N VAL A 610 8.39 -10.79 23.37
CA VAL A 610 8.16 -11.18 21.97
C VAL A 610 9.01 -10.32 21.05
N ALA A 611 10.03 -10.91 20.43
CA ALA A 611 10.92 -10.21 19.50
C ALA A 611 10.31 -10.05 18.10
N ASP A 612 9.54 -11.05 17.66
CA ASP A 612 8.84 -11.03 16.38
C ASP A 612 7.55 -11.84 16.46
N LEU A 613 6.53 -11.42 15.72
CA LEU A 613 5.20 -12.02 15.69
C LEU A 613 4.73 -12.15 14.24
N ASP A 614 4.58 -13.40 13.79
CA ASP A 614 4.07 -13.73 12.46
C ASP A 614 2.75 -14.52 12.58
N MET A 615 1.80 -14.23 11.70
CA MET A 615 0.50 -14.89 11.67
C MET A 615 0.22 -15.44 10.28
N THR A 616 0.13 -16.77 10.20
CA THR A 616 -0.19 -17.46 8.94
C THR A 616 -1.62 -17.97 8.95
N PHE A 617 -2.39 -17.60 7.93
CA PHE A 617 -3.77 -18.00 7.76
C PHE A 617 -3.86 -19.21 6.82
N SER A 618 -4.56 -20.25 7.27
CA SER A 618 -4.83 -21.46 6.50
C SER A 618 -6.33 -21.76 6.48
N GLN A 619 -6.76 -22.65 5.57
CA GLN A 619 -8.15 -23.15 5.55
C GLN A 619 -8.57 -23.84 6.86
N SER A 620 -7.61 -24.28 7.68
CA SER A 620 -7.83 -24.99 8.96
C SER A 620 -7.75 -24.10 10.21
N GLY A 621 -7.33 -22.83 10.10
CA GLY A 621 -7.15 -21.93 11.24
C GLY A 621 -5.98 -20.95 11.09
N VAL A 622 -5.65 -20.27 12.18
CA VAL A 622 -4.56 -19.29 12.31
C VAL A 622 -3.40 -19.94 13.04
N ALA A 623 -2.19 -19.80 12.51
CA ALA A 623 -0.97 -20.16 13.23
C ALA A 623 -0.19 -18.89 13.57
N THR A 624 -0.24 -18.50 14.85
CA THR A 624 0.53 -17.40 15.42
C THR A 624 1.90 -17.91 15.85
N ARG A 625 2.97 -17.35 15.30
CA ARG A 625 4.36 -17.69 15.61
C ARG A 625 4.95 -16.53 16.39
N LEU A 626 5.45 -16.82 17.59
CA LEU A 626 6.09 -15.88 18.47
C LEU A 626 7.58 -16.26 18.55
N LEU A 627 8.45 -15.35 18.16
CA LEU A 627 9.89 -15.48 18.34
C LEU A 627 10.26 -14.89 19.72
N LEU A 628 10.92 -15.70 20.55
CA LEU A 628 11.37 -15.26 21.87
C LEU A 628 12.90 -15.06 21.85
N PRO A 629 13.42 -13.90 22.32
CA PRO A 629 14.85 -13.65 22.40
C PRO A 629 15.52 -14.61 23.40
N PRO A 630 16.84 -14.81 23.33
CA PRO A 630 17.59 -15.74 24.19
C PRO A 630 17.38 -15.50 25.69
N GLU A 631 17.26 -14.24 26.09
CA GLU A 631 17.09 -13.79 27.48
C GLU A 631 15.69 -14.08 28.04
N ALA A 632 14.69 -14.33 27.20
CA ALA A 632 13.32 -14.58 27.65
C ALA A 632 13.14 -16.00 28.22
N ASP A 633 12.25 -16.13 29.19
CA ASP A 633 11.87 -17.43 29.75
C ASP A 633 11.18 -18.33 28.71
N TRP A 634 11.64 -19.59 28.61
CA TRP A 634 11.10 -20.53 27.64
C TRP A 634 9.91 -21.34 28.20
N PRO A 635 8.74 -21.34 27.54
CA PRO A 635 7.56 -22.08 28.02
C PRO A 635 7.65 -23.59 27.76
N GLN A 636 6.92 -24.38 28.55
CA GLN A 636 6.76 -25.83 28.41
C GLN A 636 5.32 -26.20 28.00
N ARG A 637 5.13 -27.38 27.39
CA ARG A 637 3.81 -27.85 26.99
C ARG A 637 3.10 -28.57 28.14
N LEU A 638 1.83 -28.25 28.35
CA LEU A 638 0.97 -28.98 29.29
C LEU A 638 0.37 -30.25 28.66
N PRO A 639 0.31 -31.38 29.40
CA PRO A 639 -0.27 -32.63 28.89
C PRO A 639 -1.79 -32.51 28.69
N GLY A 640 -2.30 -33.09 27.59
CA GLY A 640 -3.74 -33.23 27.32
C GLY A 640 -4.41 -32.14 26.47
N ARG A 641 -3.69 -31.09 26.05
CA ARG A 641 -4.21 -30.07 25.11
C ARG A 641 -3.27 -29.86 23.93
N HIS A 642 -3.74 -30.17 22.72
CA HIS A 642 -2.99 -30.01 21.48
C HIS A 642 -3.33 -28.67 20.82
N GLY A 643 -2.31 -27.83 20.61
CA GLY A 643 -2.48 -26.49 19.99
C GLY A 643 -1.21 -25.64 19.96
N ALA A 644 -0.22 -25.93 20.82
CA ALA A 644 1.08 -25.26 20.81
C ALA A 644 2.19 -26.18 20.28
N LYS A 645 3.00 -25.69 19.34
CA LYS A 645 4.28 -26.27 18.92
C LYS A 645 5.40 -25.38 19.43
N LEU A 646 6.44 -26.01 19.96
CA LEU A 646 7.63 -25.36 20.51
C LEU A 646 8.83 -25.85 19.70
N ASP A 647 9.55 -24.92 19.06
CA ASP A 647 10.84 -25.16 18.43
C ASP A 647 11.92 -24.48 19.27
N ALA A 648 12.54 -25.24 20.17
CA ALA A 648 13.56 -24.73 21.07
C ALA A 648 14.85 -24.31 20.35
N LYS A 649 15.16 -24.91 19.18
CA LYS A 649 16.38 -24.60 18.42
C LYS A 649 16.28 -23.22 17.77
N ARG A 650 15.08 -22.87 17.26
CA ARG A 650 14.80 -21.57 16.66
C ARG A 650 14.18 -20.57 17.63
N ARG A 651 13.89 -21.00 18.87
CA ARG A 651 13.15 -20.25 19.89
C ARG A 651 11.80 -19.71 19.40
N ILE A 652 11.06 -20.52 18.64
CA ILE A 652 9.72 -20.16 18.11
C ILE A 652 8.63 -20.93 18.84
N VAL A 653 7.65 -20.20 19.37
CA VAL A 653 6.38 -20.73 19.89
C VAL A 653 5.31 -20.56 18.83
N THR A 654 4.79 -21.66 18.28
CA THR A 654 3.69 -21.65 17.31
C THR A 654 2.39 -22.06 17.98
N LEU A 655 1.43 -21.15 18.04
CA LEU A 655 0.08 -21.37 18.52
C LEU A 655 -0.84 -21.59 17.32
N ALA A 656 -1.21 -22.85 17.09
CA ALA A 656 -2.17 -23.23 16.06
C ALA A 656 -3.58 -23.18 16.67
N THR A 657 -4.31 -22.12 16.35
CA THR A 657 -5.63 -21.85 16.89
C THR A 657 -6.68 -21.67 15.78
N GLY A 658 -7.95 -21.95 16.05
CA GLY A 658 -9.04 -21.54 15.15
C GLY A 658 -9.23 -20.01 15.14
N LEU A 659 -10.17 -19.51 14.34
CA LEU A 659 -10.61 -18.13 14.47
C LEU A 659 -11.50 -17.96 15.72
N PRO A 660 -11.34 -16.88 16.51
CA PRO A 660 -12.23 -16.56 17.61
C PRO A 660 -13.68 -16.37 17.15
N ARG A 661 -14.64 -16.60 18.05
CA ARG A 661 -16.07 -16.40 17.76
C ARG A 661 -16.38 -14.95 17.38
N GLY A 662 -17.08 -14.78 16.26
CA GLY A 662 -17.57 -13.48 15.79
C GLY A 662 -16.50 -12.57 15.18
N MET A 663 -15.30 -13.10 14.89
CA MET A 663 -14.14 -12.32 14.46
C MET A 663 -13.66 -12.75 13.07
N LYS A 664 -13.37 -11.78 12.19
CA LYS A 664 -12.71 -12.04 10.90
C LYS A 664 -11.19 -12.21 11.10
N PRO A 665 -10.45 -12.77 10.12
CA PRO A 665 -8.99 -12.85 10.17
C PRO A 665 -8.32 -11.52 10.50
N GLN A 666 -8.73 -10.43 9.83
CA GLN A 666 -8.16 -9.11 10.04
C GLN A 666 -8.42 -8.58 11.45
N ASP A 667 -9.67 -8.67 11.93
CA ASP A 667 -10.05 -8.25 13.28
C ASP A 667 -9.20 -8.94 14.38
N PHE A 668 -8.75 -10.17 14.13
CA PHE A 668 -7.88 -10.91 15.05
C PHE A 668 -6.43 -10.41 15.01
N VAL A 669 -5.90 -10.10 13.81
CA VAL A 669 -4.59 -9.44 13.67
C VAL A 669 -4.60 -8.09 14.37
N ASP A 670 -5.61 -7.27 14.09
CA ASP A 670 -5.73 -5.92 14.67
C ASP A 670 -5.85 -5.98 16.19
N LEU A 671 -6.55 -6.99 16.74
CA LEU A 671 -6.63 -7.19 18.18
C LEU A 671 -5.27 -7.51 18.79
N ILE A 672 -4.51 -8.46 18.22
CA ILE A 672 -3.18 -8.82 18.73
C ILE A 672 -2.21 -7.64 18.62
N GLY A 673 -2.25 -6.93 17.48
CA GLY A 673 -1.44 -5.73 17.25
C GLY A 673 -1.71 -4.63 18.28
N ARG A 674 -2.97 -4.42 18.68
CA ARG A 674 -3.30 -3.45 19.74
C ARG A 674 -2.69 -3.79 21.10
N TYR A 675 -2.73 -5.06 21.51
CA TYR A 675 -2.10 -5.48 22.77
C TYR A 675 -0.57 -5.29 22.72
N GLN A 676 0.07 -5.61 21.59
CA GLN A 676 1.51 -5.40 21.41
C GLN A 676 1.89 -3.92 21.42
N ASN A 677 1.13 -3.07 20.70
CA ASN A 677 1.34 -1.63 20.67
C ASN A 677 1.13 -0.99 22.05
N ALA A 678 0.12 -1.44 22.80
CA ALA A 678 -0.13 -0.97 24.17
C ALA A 678 1.01 -1.36 25.14
N ALA A 679 1.55 -2.58 25.02
CA ALA A 679 2.71 -3.01 25.82
C ALA A 679 3.95 -2.19 25.49
N LEU A 680 4.25 -2.02 24.19
CA LEU A 680 5.36 -1.17 23.73
C LEU A 680 5.21 0.27 24.23
N ALA A 681 4.01 0.84 24.19
CA ALA A 681 3.75 2.19 24.67
C ALA A 681 4.02 2.32 26.18
N ARG A 682 3.61 1.35 27.01
CA ARG A 682 3.92 1.34 28.46
C ARG A 682 5.41 1.29 28.72
N ARG A 683 6.13 0.41 28.01
CA ARG A 683 7.58 0.32 28.12
C ARG A 683 8.27 1.63 27.77
N LEU A 684 7.88 2.28 26.67
CA LEU A 684 8.45 3.58 26.27
C LEU A 684 8.14 4.68 27.30
N LEU A 685 6.95 4.67 27.90
CA LEU A 685 6.59 5.60 28.99
C LEU A 685 7.44 5.37 30.25
N ASP A 686 7.70 4.11 30.61
CA ASP A 686 8.55 3.75 31.76
C ASP A 686 10.02 4.11 31.52
N GLU A 687 10.55 3.84 30.33
CA GLU A 687 11.90 4.25 29.90
C GLU A 687 12.05 5.79 29.89
N ALA A 688 11.01 6.52 29.46
CA ALA A 688 11.01 7.97 29.51
C ALA A 688 10.99 8.49 30.96
N GLY A 689 10.14 7.94 31.83
CA GLY A 689 10.05 8.36 33.24
C GLY A 689 11.30 8.06 34.06
N THR A 690 12.02 6.98 33.74
CA THR A 690 13.31 6.64 34.39
C THR A 690 14.46 7.54 33.95
N ARG A 691 14.46 8.04 32.71
CA ARG A 691 15.43 9.07 32.28
C ARG A 691 15.22 10.39 33.02
N THR A 692 13.96 10.81 33.21
CA THR A 692 13.64 12.06 33.92
C THR A 692 14.03 12.03 35.40
N SER A 693 13.97 10.87 36.06
CA SER A 693 14.38 10.73 37.47
C SER A 693 15.90 10.64 37.66
N SER A 694 16.64 10.21 36.64
CA SER A 694 18.11 10.15 36.67
C SER A 694 18.81 11.50 36.45
N SER A 695 18.07 12.53 35.98
CA SER A 695 18.57 13.89 35.76
C SER A 695 18.30 14.87 36.91
N GLU A 696 17.68 14.44 38.02
CA GLU A 696 17.63 15.29 39.23
C GLU A 696 19.04 15.40 39.83
N PRO A 697 19.58 16.62 40.06
CA PRO A 697 20.87 16.78 40.69
C PRO A 697 20.79 16.25 42.12
N GLN A 698 21.66 15.28 42.46
CA GLN A 698 21.89 14.91 43.85
C GLN A 698 22.29 16.19 44.62
N PRO A 699 21.58 16.53 45.71
CA PRO A 699 21.99 17.66 46.53
C PRO A 699 23.34 17.34 47.17
N ALA A 700 24.35 18.15 46.87
CA ALA A 700 25.57 18.29 47.66
C ALA A 700 25.49 19.59 48.46
#